data_AF-A0A1G4BP20-F1
#
_entry.id   AF-A0A1G4BP20-F1
#
_cell.length_a   1.000
_cell.length_b   1.000
_cell.length_c   1.000
_cell.angle_alpha   90.00
_cell.angle_beta   90.00
_cell.angle_gamma   90.00
#
_symmetry.space_group_name_H-M   'P 1'
#
loop_
_entity.id
_entity.type
_entity.pdbx_description
1 polymer ?
#
loop_
_entity_poly.entity_id
_entity_poly.type
_entity_poly.pdbx_seq_one_letter_code
_entity_poly.pdbx_strand_id
1 'polypeptide(L)'
;MMHDLVKASSWALPLASLFANVARTEDVSYIYLDNTAYLANASNVVEISWPALQALLFSVTTEDVKTNVAAISYGVPPSLMNSDGFPKRMDPSWYICQHYYQDLKSSLVKSWGSFESETGKTSALSSCPATAATNSITGGTVRDGVSGGLTGLCSFNCDYDRCEENACVCTKSASAAAALPTRSGVQGCPGSGLDKNSYDYEYFMLFSFEEMGAALMTRPPPGDDHRDALRGHRLPTALGHWVSACVIHGIRHNEAFAMSEPVRRLCSESDNNAFSRARNARLIMSNTIPEMTTDDDKPYCIWYPDVASEGTYRELAKRYPDMRYVVGRACAVAGYAGLYDELGLLPEISIAEEARDNFSKDGSKAIFDTIMRQPVCYAILDDYTRSSHPDSPSSPAFMNGDTAVRSSLDVRLGLDKYQEWGKHYFNIAEDCNIDETSSEKTNNEELSPEHIALFYTPLLSHLPTTNKDPLILMAAYEGNIERYVRLRRPKMLHDEHAAVIRGIYHNTTFAKWWSLQEIDPRNRAIKTAILARSIMVNDLSHITPSSPGKYEMPAMIWWPLIPAEETLKELVRRRPDMKLQVAMACIAGDYRVLWEDLAPQPCSELWDQARQTESHNWQNSPNRNYYVDYLEQRAKELGRDIVDMPTNSECEDAAVRDKEPTTRWLDPVICGHDYALMDSNPDGDVYSVGGQANAASWELFICSSEEMRRLAREENGLRLYDD
;
A
#
# COMPACT_ATOMS: atom_id res chain seq x y z
N MET A 1 -38.10 63.16 13.16
CA MET A 1 -38.62 64.51 13.42
C MET A 1 -37.63 65.49 12.83
N MET A 2 -37.96 66.16 11.69
CA MET A 2 -37.14 67.20 11.02
C MET A 2 -35.75 66.75 10.52
N HIS A 3 -35.11 67.33 9.50
CA HIS A 3 -35.54 67.98 8.25
C HIS A 3 -34.61 67.39 7.14
N ASP A 4 -34.93 67.17 5.85
CA ASP A 4 -35.87 67.77 4.89
C ASP A 4 -35.31 68.98 4.10
N LEU A 5 -35.42 68.94 2.75
CA LEU A 5 -35.16 70.01 1.76
C LEU A 5 -33.65 70.43 1.53
N VAL A 6 -33.19 70.92 0.36
CA VAL A 6 -33.83 71.24 -0.94
C VAL A 6 -32.84 71.32 -2.14
N LYS A 7 -33.33 70.94 -3.35
CA LYS A 7 -33.11 71.39 -4.78
C LYS A 7 -31.79 72.13 -5.18
N ALA A 8 -31.37 72.22 -6.45
CA ALA A 8 -32.02 72.04 -7.78
C ALA A 8 -30.94 71.60 -8.83
N SER A 9 -31.13 71.47 -10.16
CA SER A 9 -32.23 71.70 -11.14
C SER A 9 -31.82 71.10 -12.51
N SER A 10 -32.66 70.90 -13.53
CA SER A 10 -34.01 70.29 -13.66
C SER A 10 -34.60 70.59 -15.07
N TRP A 11 -35.31 69.63 -15.67
CA TRP A 11 -36.06 69.71 -16.96
C TRP A 11 -35.19 69.75 -18.24
N ALA A 12 -35.59 69.19 -19.40
CA ALA A 12 -36.85 68.49 -19.75
C ALA A 12 -36.58 67.38 -20.82
N LEU A 13 -37.04 66.13 -20.65
CA LEU A 13 -38.37 65.55 -21.02
C LEU A 13 -38.44 65.00 -22.49
N PRO A 14 -39.26 63.97 -22.82
CA PRO A 14 -39.74 62.85 -21.98
C PRO A 14 -40.01 61.50 -22.72
N LEU A 15 -40.60 60.53 -21.99
CA LEU A 15 -41.52 59.46 -22.45
C LEU A 15 -40.97 58.31 -23.33
N ALA A 16 -40.45 57.27 -22.67
CA ALA A 16 -40.99 55.90 -22.78
C ALA A 16 -40.73 55.12 -21.48
N SER A 17 -41.58 54.14 -21.15
CA SER A 17 -41.45 53.25 -19.99
C SER A 17 -40.08 52.54 -19.95
N LEU A 18 -39.35 52.61 -18.84
CA LEU A 18 -39.32 51.59 -17.77
C LEU A 18 -39.25 50.13 -18.26
N PHE A 19 -38.27 49.38 -17.71
CA PHE A 19 -37.92 47.98 -18.02
C PHE A 19 -37.13 47.73 -19.31
N ALA A 20 -35.95 48.33 -19.44
CA ALA A 20 -34.83 47.75 -20.19
C ALA A 20 -33.46 48.28 -19.69
N ASN A 21 -32.45 47.41 -19.74
CA ASN A 21 -31.02 47.70 -19.88
C ASN A 21 -30.42 48.90 -19.12
N VAL A 22 -29.96 48.65 -17.89
CA VAL A 22 -28.66 49.21 -17.48
C VAL A 22 -27.59 48.28 -18.07
N ALA A 23 -26.81 48.77 -19.02
CA ALA A 23 -25.68 48.02 -19.53
C ALA A 23 -24.66 47.81 -18.40
N ARG A 24 -24.29 46.55 -18.14
CA ARG A 24 -23.07 46.27 -17.38
C ARG A 24 -21.88 46.71 -18.22
N THR A 25 -20.82 47.17 -17.56
CA THR A 25 -19.49 47.27 -18.17
C THR A 25 -19.13 45.94 -18.78
N GLU A 26 -18.58 45.94 -19.99
CA GLU A 26 -18.31 44.71 -20.73
C GLU A 26 -17.28 43.85 -19.98
N ASP A 27 -17.66 42.63 -19.62
CA ASP A 27 -16.78 41.68 -18.96
C ASP A 27 -15.71 41.21 -19.96
N VAL A 28 -14.53 41.84 -19.92
CA VAL A 28 -13.32 41.38 -20.62
C VAL A 28 -12.54 40.41 -19.75
N SER A 29 -12.07 39.33 -20.37
CA SER A 29 -11.27 38.27 -19.76
C SER A 29 -9.88 38.24 -20.39
N TYR A 30 -8.87 37.94 -19.58
CA TYR A 30 -7.48 37.84 -20.02
C TYR A 30 -7.10 36.37 -20.21
N ILE A 31 -6.73 35.99 -21.43
CA ILE A 31 -6.21 34.66 -21.75
C ILE A 31 -4.69 34.70 -21.82
N TYR A 32 -4.05 33.74 -21.17
CA TYR A 32 -2.61 33.48 -21.24
C TYR A 32 -2.36 32.30 -22.20
N LEU A 33 -1.41 32.44 -23.12
CA LEU A 33 -1.12 31.40 -24.12
C LEU A 33 0.22 30.70 -23.82
N ASP A 34 0.15 29.52 -23.20
CA ASP A 34 1.33 28.73 -22.84
C ASP A 34 1.76 27.75 -23.95
N ASN A 35 2.35 28.29 -25.02
CA ASN A 35 3.35 27.62 -25.84
C ASN A 35 3.97 28.57 -26.88
N THR A 36 5.09 29.22 -26.57
CA THR A 36 5.91 29.89 -27.59
C THR A 36 7.40 29.95 -27.20
N ALA A 37 8.19 29.02 -27.72
CA ALA A 37 9.65 29.14 -27.73
C ALA A 37 10.17 30.23 -28.71
N TYR A 38 9.26 30.82 -29.51
CA TYR A 38 9.55 31.84 -30.52
C TYR A 38 8.49 32.97 -30.51
N LEU A 39 8.70 34.02 -29.70
CA LEU A 39 8.20 35.39 -29.94
C LEU A 39 8.74 36.36 -28.86
N ALA A 40 10.03 36.65 -28.89
CA ALA A 40 10.76 37.34 -27.81
C ALA A 40 10.47 38.86 -27.64
N ASN A 41 9.30 39.36 -28.04
CA ASN A 41 8.98 40.80 -27.96
C ASN A 41 7.46 41.15 -28.03
N ALA A 42 6.57 40.26 -27.54
CA ALA A 42 5.13 40.51 -27.45
C ALA A 42 4.58 40.18 -26.06
N SER A 43 3.48 40.82 -25.66
CA SER A 43 2.74 40.41 -24.46
C SER A 43 2.05 39.07 -24.72
N ASN A 44 2.14 38.16 -23.76
CA ASN A 44 1.50 36.84 -23.78
C ASN A 44 0.08 36.85 -23.17
N VAL A 45 -0.46 38.04 -22.90
CA VAL A 45 -1.83 38.26 -22.42
C VAL A 45 -2.69 38.80 -23.58
N VAL A 46 -3.75 38.07 -23.94
CA VAL A 46 -4.75 38.50 -24.91
C VAL A 46 -6.04 38.87 -24.19
N GLU A 47 -6.54 40.08 -24.43
CA GLU A 47 -7.82 40.57 -23.92
C GLU A 47 -8.96 40.14 -24.87
N ILE A 48 -9.93 39.39 -24.34
CA ILE A 48 -11.09 38.89 -25.10
C ILE A 48 -12.39 39.20 -24.35
N SER A 49 -13.43 39.65 -25.06
CA SER A 49 -14.73 39.93 -24.44
C SER A 49 -15.50 38.64 -24.15
N TRP A 50 -16.27 38.62 -23.06
CA TRP A 50 -17.06 37.46 -22.65
C TRP A 50 -17.98 36.90 -23.76
N PRO A 51 -18.66 37.70 -24.60
CA PRO A 51 -19.44 37.17 -25.72
C PRO A 51 -18.60 36.42 -26.76
N ALA A 52 -17.34 36.80 -26.98
CA ALA A 52 -16.44 36.11 -27.90
C ALA A 52 -15.90 34.79 -27.29
N LEU A 53 -15.60 34.78 -25.99
CA LEU A 53 -15.29 33.55 -25.25
C LEU A 53 -16.48 32.57 -25.26
N GLN A 54 -17.69 33.09 -25.05
CA GLN A 54 -18.92 32.30 -25.06
C GLN A 54 -19.23 31.76 -26.46
N ALA A 55 -19.00 32.54 -27.52
CA ALA A 55 -19.10 32.05 -28.90
C ALA A 55 -18.09 30.93 -29.19
N LEU A 56 -16.84 31.05 -28.71
CA LEU A 56 -15.83 29.99 -28.78
C LEU A 56 -16.33 28.69 -28.12
N LEU A 57 -16.79 28.77 -26.87
CA LEU A 57 -17.30 27.62 -26.11
C LEU A 57 -18.52 26.94 -26.76
N PHE A 58 -19.42 27.70 -27.39
CA PHE A 58 -20.58 27.16 -28.11
C PHE A 58 -20.27 26.69 -29.54
N SER A 59 -19.05 26.95 -30.06
CA SER A 59 -18.64 26.55 -31.41
C SER A 59 -17.94 25.18 -31.48
N VAL A 60 -17.71 24.51 -30.34
CA VAL A 60 -17.03 23.20 -30.27
C VAL A 60 -17.97 22.06 -30.66
N THR A 61 -18.31 21.97 -31.94
CA THR A 61 -18.97 20.80 -32.54
C THR A 61 -17.93 19.78 -33.02
N THR A 62 -17.75 18.71 -32.25
CA THR A 62 -17.24 17.40 -32.71
C THR A 62 -16.02 17.40 -33.64
N GLU A 63 -14.81 17.58 -33.10
CA GLU A 63 -13.58 16.84 -33.46
C GLU A 63 -12.44 17.20 -32.47
N ASP A 64 -11.29 16.51 -32.55
CA ASP A 64 -10.26 16.46 -31.50
C ASP A 64 -9.64 17.82 -31.10
N VAL A 65 -9.94 18.27 -29.87
CA VAL A 65 -9.17 19.32 -29.17
C VAL A 65 -8.98 18.93 -27.70
N LYS A 66 -7.73 18.68 -27.29
CA LYS A 66 -7.35 18.54 -25.88
C LYS A 66 -6.88 19.90 -25.33
N THR A 67 -7.62 20.45 -24.38
CA THR A 67 -7.21 21.65 -23.63
C THR A 67 -7.22 21.34 -22.14
N ASN A 68 -6.04 21.27 -21.52
CA ASN A 68 -5.93 21.09 -20.08
C ASN A 68 -6.37 22.37 -19.35
N VAL A 69 -7.34 22.26 -18.45
CA VAL A 69 -7.75 23.33 -17.55
C VAL A 69 -7.53 22.86 -16.11
N ALA A 70 -6.54 23.44 -15.43
CA ALA A 70 -6.25 23.14 -14.04
C ALA A 70 -7.32 23.73 -13.10
N ALA A 71 -7.44 23.15 -11.90
CA ALA A 71 -8.55 23.40 -10.99
C ALA A 71 -8.49 24.75 -10.25
N ILE A 72 -9.67 25.21 -9.80
CA ILE A 72 -9.86 26.33 -8.87
C ILE A 72 -10.75 25.85 -7.72
N SER A 73 -10.40 26.18 -6.47
CA SER A 73 -11.06 25.73 -5.25
C SER A 73 -11.66 26.88 -4.42
N TYR A 74 -12.95 26.80 -4.09
CA TYR A 74 -13.63 27.72 -3.15
C TYR A 74 -14.68 26.98 -2.30
N GLY A 75 -14.91 27.46 -1.07
CA GLY A 75 -15.74 26.78 -0.05
C GLY A 75 -17.24 27.12 -0.07
N VAL A 76 -17.98 26.45 0.83
CA VAL A 76 -19.45 26.51 0.93
C VAL A 76 -19.94 27.93 1.32
N PRO A 77 -20.87 28.55 0.55
CA PRO A 77 -21.38 29.90 0.83
C PRO A 77 -22.08 30.06 2.20
N PRO A 78 -21.98 31.23 2.88
CA PRO A 78 -22.65 31.50 4.16
C PRO A 78 -24.18 31.35 4.15
N SER A 79 -24.82 31.47 2.98
CA SER A 79 -26.26 31.20 2.81
C SER A 79 -26.63 29.74 3.12
N LEU A 80 -25.68 28.81 2.99
CA LEU A 80 -25.82 27.38 3.28
C LEU A 80 -25.34 26.99 4.69
N MET A 81 -24.95 27.95 5.55
CA MET A 81 -24.61 27.71 6.96
C MET A 81 -25.79 27.99 7.90
N ASN A 82 -25.82 27.29 9.03
CA ASN A 82 -26.64 27.58 10.21
C ASN A 82 -25.95 28.64 11.10
N SER A 83 -26.70 29.20 12.06
CA SER A 83 -26.20 30.18 13.03
C SER A 83 -25.29 29.60 14.12
N ASP A 84 -25.12 28.27 14.17
CA ASP A 84 -24.21 27.54 15.06
C ASP A 84 -22.84 27.24 14.40
N GLY A 85 -22.66 27.60 13.12
CA GLY A 85 -21.41 27.40 12.36
C GLY A 85 -21.36 26.12 11.53
N PHE A 86 -22.37 25.24 11.61
CA PHE A 86 -22.43 24.02 10.78
C PHE A 86 -23.21 24.26 9.47
N PRO A 87 -22.95 23.48 8.40
CA PRO A 87 -23.78 23.51 7.20
C PRO A 87 -25.24 23.14 7.51
N LYS A 88 -26.17 23.80 6.81
CA LYS A 88 -27.57 23.38 6.73
C LYS A 88 -27.62 21.95 6.17
N ARG A 89 -28.51 21.11 6.71
CA ARG A 89 -28.81 19.81 6.11
C ARG A 89 -29.25 20.04 4.66
N MET A 90 -28.46 19.53 3.72
CA MET A 90 -28.79 19.61 2.29
C MET A 90 -29.98 18.71 1.97
N ASP A 91 -30.74 19.11 0.96
CA ASP A 91 -31.80 18.27 0.40
C ASP A 91 -31.17 17.08 -0.33
N PRO A 92 -31.75 15.85 -0.27
CA PRO A 92 -31.19 14.66 -0.92
C PRO A 92 -31.01 14.76 -2.44
N SER A 93 -31.52 15.80 -3.11
CA SER A 93 -31.40 16.02 -4.54
C SER A 93 -30.14 16.78 -5.01
N TRP A 94 -29.21 17.14 -4.12
CA TRP A 94 -28.05 18.00 -4.44
C TRP A 94 -26.70 17.27 -4.41
N TYR A 95 -25.98 17.29 -5.53
CA TYR A 95 -24.61 16.78 -5.69
C TYR A 95 -23.56 17.92 -5.60
N ILE A 96 -22.31 17.59 -5.24
CA ILE A 96 -21.16 18.52 -5.20
C ILE A 96 -19.96 17.87 -5.91
N CYS A 97 -19.24 18.65 -6.72
CA CYS A 97 -17.94 18.27 -7.30
C CYS A 97 -16.77 18.80 -6.45
N GLN A 98 -15.65 18.10 -6.44
CA GLN A 98 -14.52 18.32 -5.51
C GLN A 98 -13.23 18.68 -6.27
N HIS A 99 -12.50 19.70 -5.81
CA HIS A 99 -11.12 20.02 -6.24
C HIS A 99 -10.36 20.78 -5.12
N TYR A 100 -9.03 20.60 -5.07
CA TYR A 100 -8.08 21.20 -4.12
C TYR A 100 -7.36 22.45 -4.76
N TYR A 101 -6.56 23.31 -4.10
CA TYR A 101 -5.62 23.14 -2.96
C TYR A 101 -5.44 24.43 -2.08
N GLN A 102 -4.72 24.29 -0.96
CA GLN A 102 -4.33 25.29 0.07
C GLN A 102 -3.13 26.18 -0.39
N ASP A 103 -2.66 27.29 0.23
CA ASP A 103 -2.90 28.08 1.48
C ASP A 103 -2.30 29.52 1.27
N LEU A 104 -2.06 30.54 2.14
CA LEU A 104 -2.08 30.87 3.61
C LEU A 104 -2.68 32.32 3.77
N LYS A 105 -2.60 33.17 4.83
CA LYS A 105 -1.91 33.21 6.17
C LYS A 105 -2.52 34.32 7.10
N SER A 106 -2.21 34.26 8.40
CA SER A 106 -2.02 35.40 9.34
C SER A 106 -3.20 36.21 9.96
N SER A 107 -3.58 35.80 11.20
CA SER A 107 -3.64 36.64 12.44
C SER A 107 -4.97 37.17 13.04
N LEU A 108 -4.92 37.30 14.39
CA LEU A 108 -5.72 38.10 15.35
C LEU A 108 -7.03 37.58 16.02
N VAL A 109 -6.83 36.89 17.16
CA VAL A 109 -7.52 37.03 18.50
C VAL A 109 -9.06 37.12 18.60
N LYS A 110 -9.72 36.15 19.28
CA LYS A 110 -10.36 36.33 20.62
C LYS A 110 -11.09 35.11 21.25
N SER A 111 -10.41 34.49 22.22
CA SER A 111 -10.82 34.37 23.65
C SER A 111 -12.11 33.65 24.12
N TRP A 112 -11.89 32.76 25.11
CA TRP A 112 -12.81 32.20 26.14
C TRP A 112 -13.73 31.03 25.73
N GLY A 113 -13.92 29.98 26.57
CA GLY A 113 -13.22 29.72 27.84
C GLY A 113 -13.62 28.43 28.60
N SER A 114 -12.68 27.99 29.46
CA SER A 114 -12.86 27.32 30.78
C SER A 114 -13.83 26.14 30.98
N PHE A 115 -13.26 24.95 31.19
CA PHE A 115 -13.57 23.99 32.28
C PHE A 115 -12.30 23.12 32.46
N GLU A 116 -11.45 23.40 33.46
CA GLU A 116 -11.36 22.74 34.78
C GLU A 116 -10.95 21.26 34.75
N SER A 117 -10.08 20.87 35.71
CA SER A 117 -9.31 19.63 35.69
C SER A 117 -9.46 18.84 36.98
N GLU A 118 -9.51 17.51 36.89
CA GLU A 118 -9.17 16.60 38.01
C GLU A 118 -8.04 15.64 37.61
N THR A 119 -7.36 15.09 38.62
CA THR A 119 -6.02 14.50 38.49
C THR A 119 -6.00 12.98 38.58
N GLY A 120 -5.36 12.29 37.62
CA GLY A 120 -5.07 10.85 37.67
C GLY A 120 -3.61 10.55 37.35
N LYS A 121 -2.94 9.74 38.17
CA LYS A 121 -1.49 9.45 38.06
C LYS A 121 -1.19 8.31 37.08
N THR A 122 0.04 8.29 36.59
CA THR A 122 0.66 7.14 35.92
C THR A 122 0.82 5.93 36.85
N SER A 123 0.82 4.73 36.25
CA SER A 123 1.17 3.46 36.90
C SER A 123 2.11 2.66 35.99
N ALA A 124 3.28 2.30 36.50
CA ALA A 124 4.24 1.44 35.79
C ALA A 124 3.98 -0.05 36.11
N LEU A 125 4.46 -0.95 35.26
CA LEU A 125 4.52 -2.39 35.58
C LEU A 125 5.38 -2.61 36.84
N SER A 126 4.84 -3.37 37.81
CA SER A 126 5.50 -3.67 39.07
C SER A 126 5.55 -5.18 39.33
N SER A 127 6.44 -5.61 40.24
CA SER A 127 6.44 -6.98 40.75
C SER A 127 5.21 -7.21 41.63
N CYS A 128 4.48 -8.30 41.40
CA CYS A 128 3.24 -8.64 42.11
C CYS A 128 3.39 -8.51 43.64
N PRO A 129 2.41 -7.92 44.35
CA PRO A 129 2.50 -7.66 45.79
C PRO A 129 2.34 -8.96 46.60
N ALA A 130 3.46 -9.57 46.99
CA ALA A 130 3.47 -10.76 47.83
C ALA A 130 3.05 -10.45 49.29
N THR A 131 1.81 -10.81 49.66
CA THR A 131 1.45 -10.96 51.09
C THR A 131 2.28 -12.08 51.71
N ALA A 132 2.87 -11.83 52.88
CA ALA A 132 3.92 -12.65 53.47
C ALA A 132 3.47 -14.09 53.84
N ALA A 133 3.74 -15.04 52.94
CA ALA A 133 3.76 -16.48 53.19
C ALA A 133 4.87 -17.12 52.34
N THR A 134 5.49 -18.19 52.82
CA THR A 134 6.65 -18.85 52.19
C THR A 134 6.29 -19.81 51.04
N ASN A 135 5.25 -19.48 50.27
CA ASN A 135 4.70 -20.30 49.20
C ASN A 135 4.62 -19.45 47.92
N SER A 136 5.09 -19.99 46.79
CA SER A 136 4.89 -19.34 45.49
C SER A 136 3.43 -19.47 45.04
N ILE A 137 3.05 -18.64 44.08
CA ILE A 137 1.77 -18.78 43.39
C ILE A 137 1.97 -19.73 42.18
N THR A 138 0.91 -20.44 41.78
CA THR A 138 0.89 -21.37 40.62
C THR A 138 -0.50 -21.41 39.99
N GLY A 139 -0.60 -21.84 38.73
CA GLY A 139 -1.83 -22.00 37.98
C GLY A 139 -2.64 -20.71 37.82
N GLY A 140 -2.38 -19.95 36.76
CA GLY A 140 -3.14 -18.75 36.39
C GLY A 140 -4.26 -18.97 35.36
N THR A 141 -5.20 -18.03 35.33
CA THR A 141 -6.26 -17.89 34.32
C THR A 141 -6.36 -16.44 33.85
N VAL A 142 -7.11 -16.19 32.78
CA VAL A 142 -7.44 -14.83 32.33
C VAL A 142 -8.42 -14.13 33.28
N ARG A 143 -8.36 -12.80 33.35
CA ARG A 143 -9.31 -11.97 34.10
C ARG A 143 -10.68 -11.91 33.40
N ASP A 144 -11.75 -11.76 34.17
CA ASP A 144 -13.11 -11.59 33.63
C ASP A 144 -13.16 -10.46 32.59
N GLY A 145 -13.72 -10.76 31.41
CA GLY A 145 -13.77 -9.86 30.25
C GLY A 145 -12.61 -10.01 29.25
N VAL A 146 -11.56 -10.76 29.58
CA VAL A 146 -10.46 -11.11 28.64
C VAL A 146 -10.76 -12.44 27.95
N SER A 147 -10.37 -12.61 26.69
CA SER A 147 -10.67 -13.84 25.94
C SER A 147 -9.85 -15.04 26.44
N GLY A 148 -10.48 -16.23 26.44
CA GLY A 148 -9.89 -17.45 26.99
C GLY A 148 -8.61 -17.95 26.29
N GLY A 149 -8.25 -17.41 25.12
CA GLY A 149 -7.04 -17.79 24.38
C GLY A 149 -5.74 -17.55 25.16
N LEU A 150 -5.71 -16.58 26.07
CA LEU A 150 -4.54 -16.29 26.90
C LEU A 150 -4.40 -17.20 28.14
N THR A 151 -5.34 -18.12 28.40
CA THR A 151 -5.35 -18.95 29.62
C THR A 151 -4.08 -19.79 29.77
N GLY A 152 -3.54 -20.35 28.68
CA GLY A 152 -2.29 -21.11 28.71
C GLY A 152 -1.07 -20.25 29.08
N LEU A 153 -1.01 -19.01 28.55
CA LEU A 153 0.05 -18.04 28.86
C LEU A 153 -0.07 -17.55 30.31
N CYS A 154 -1.29 -17.28 30.78
CA CYS A 154 -1.54 -16.93 32.18
C CYS A 154 -1.22 -18.09 33.14
N SER A 155 -1.41 -19.36 32.77
CA SER A 155 -0.90 -20.45 33.62
C SER A 155 0.62 -20.42 33.67
N PHE A 156 1.28 -20.47 32.52
CA PHE A 156 2.74 -20.49 32.43
C PHE A 156 3.39 -19.32 33.19
N ASN A 157 2.99 -18.08 32.91
CA ASN A 157 3.57 -16.89 33.54
C ASN A 157 3.42 -16.91 35.07
N CYS A 158 2.28 -17.40 35.57
CA CYS A 158 1.97 -17.37 36.99
C CYS A 158 2.35 -18.69 37.72
N ASP A 159 2.87 -19.70 36.99
CA ASP A 159 3.62 -20.87 37.49
C ASP A 159 5.13 -20.55 37.70
N TYR A 160 5.64 -19.50 37.04
CA TYR A 160 7.04 -19.02 37.12
C TYR A 160 7.17 -17.59 37.70
N ASP A 161 6.19 -17.13 38.48
CA ASP A 161 6.21 -15.86 39.23
C ASP A 161 6.41 -14.58 38.38
N ARG A 162 5.86 -14.57 37.15
CA ARG A 162 5.94 -13.50 36.14
C ARG A 162 4.56 -13.05 35.64
N CYS A 163 3.58 -12.97 36.53
CA CYS A 163 2.19 -12.68 36.18
C CYS A 163 1.99 -11.21 35.78
N GLU A 164 1.36 -10.93 34.63
CA GLU A 164 1.04 -9.55 34.21
C GLU A 164 -0.23 -9.04 34.90
N GLU A 165 -0.09 -7.98 35.71
CA GLU A 165 -1.15 -7.46 36.60
C GLU A 165 -2.43 -6.98 35.88
N ASN A 166 -2.42 -6.85 34.56
CA ASN A 166 -3.56 -6.35 33.77
C ASN A 166 -4.39 -7.46 33.09
N ALA A 167 -3.80 -8.61 32.75
CA ALA A 167 -4.46 -9.66 31.95
C ALA A 167 -4.73 -10.96 32.72
N CYS A 168 -3.87 -11.31 33.68
CA CYS A 168 -3.89 -12.61 34.35
C CYS A 168 -4.33 -12.53 35.82
N VAL A 169 -4.74 -13.69 36.35
CA VAL A 169 -5.08 -13.92 37.76
C VAL A 169 -4.51 -15.28 38.18
N CYS A 170 -3.61 -15.30 39.17
CA CYS A 170 -3.11 -16.54 39.78
C CYS A 170 -4.19 -17.21 40.64
N THR A 171 -4.30 -18.54 40.66
CA THR A 171 -5.42 -19.24 41.33
C THR A 171 -5.03 -20.31 42.37
N LYS A 172 -3.76 -20.71 42.46
CA LYS A 172 -3.28 -21.78 43.38
C LYS A 172 -1.97 -21.34 44.05
N SER A 173 -1.55 -22.04 45.11
CA SER A 173 -0.25 -21.81 45.75
C SER A 173 0.49 -23.11 46.02
N ALA A 174 1.81 -23.07 45.87
CA ALA A 174 2.72 -24.21 46.06
C ALA A 174 3.87 -23.83 47.01
N SER A 175 4.52 -24.82 47.62
CA SER A 175 5.63 -24.56 48.56
C SER A 175 6.94 -24.10 47.90
N ALA A 176 7.01 -24.11 46.57
CA ALA A 176 8.08 -23.55 45.75
C ALA A 176 7.58 -23.37 44.30
N ALA A 177 8.16 -22.42 43.57
CA ALA A 177 7.85 -22.20 42.15
C ALA A 177 8.30 -23.40 41.29
N ALA A 178 7.72 -23.54 40.10
CA ALA A 178 8.11 -24.59 39.18
C ALA A 178 9.61 -24.47 38.82
N ALA A 179 10.35 -25.58 38.93
CA ALA A 179 11.75 -25.59 38.55
C ALA A 179 11.88 -25.32 37.03
N LEU A 180 12.81 -24.43 36.65
CA LEU A 180 13.04 -24.06 35.26
C LEU A 180 13.33 -25.33 34.41
N PRO A 181 12.65 -25.53 33.26
CA PRO A 181 12.86 -26.69 32.41
C PRO A 181 14.33 -26.85 31.98
N THR A 182 14.80 -28.10 31.92
CA THR A 182 16.15 -28.42 31.48
C THR A 182 16.38 -27.92 30.04
N ARG A 183 17.44 -27.14 29.82
CA ARG A 183 17.74 -26.51 28.52
C ARG A 183 18.05 -27.54 27.42
N SER A 184 17.00 -28.01 26.75
CA SER A 184 17.05 -29.07 25.73
C SER A 184 16.93 -28.56 24.29
N GLY A 185 16.71 -27.26 24.08
CA GLY A 185 16.43 -26.66 22.76
C GLY A 185 15.00 -26.87 22.25
N VAL A 186 14.24 -27.84 22.78
CA VAL A 186 12.93 -28.27 22.23
C VAL A 186 11.76 -27.33 22.62
N GLN A 187 11.99 -26.36 23.52
CA GLN A 187 10.94 -25.50 24.10
C GLN A 187 11.35 -24.01 24.13
N GLY A 188 11.95 -23.50 23.05
CA GLY A 188 12.26 -22.07 22.89
C GLY A 188 13.33 -21.50 23.84
N CYS A 189 14.11 -22.36 24.50
CA CYS A 189 15.25 -21.96 25.33
C CYS A 189 16.57 -22.35 24.65
N PRO A 190 17.62 -21.49 24.66
CA PRO A 190 18.92 -21.81 24.08
C PRO A 190 19.53 -23.11 24.63
N GLY A 191 20.22 -23.85 23.76
CA GLY A 191 20.93 -25.08 24.12
C GLY A 191 22.09 -24.85 25.10
N SER A 192 22.58 -25.92 25.71
CA SER A 192 23.73 -25.86 26.63
C SER A 192 25.00 -25.37 25.92
N GLY A 193 25.49 -24.19 26.30
CA GLY A 193 26.68 -23.56 25.73
C GLY A 193 26.41 -22.27 24.95
N LEU A 194 25.14 -21.95 24.65
CA LEU A 194 24.75 -20.67 24.05
C LEU A 194 24.38 -19.67 25.17
N ASP A 195 25.02 -18.51 25.16
CA ASP A 195 24.75 -17.43 26.11
C ASP A 195 23.62 -16.52 25.61
N LYS A 196 22.91 -15.87 26.54
CA LYS A 196 21.69 -15.11 26.25
C LYS A 196 21.96 -13.70 25.68
N ASN A 197 23.23 -13.34 25.52
CA ASN A 197 23.71 -12.02 25.14
C ASN A 197 24.54 -12.03 23.84
N SER A 198 24.54 -13.11 23.05
CA SER A 198 25.03 -13.03 21.67
C SER A 198 23.95 -12.42 20.78
N TYR A 199 24.36 -11.55 19.86
CA TYR A 199 23.47 -10.70 19.06
C TYR A 199 22.57 -11.48 18.08
N ASP A 200 22.85 -12.77 17.89
CA ASP A 200 22.07 -13.69 17.03
C ASP A 200 20.60 -13.83 17.47
N TYR A 201 20.30 -13.62 18.76
CA TYR A 201 18.96 -13.86 19.33
C TYR A 201 17.98 -12.68 19.24
N GLU A 202 18.44 -11.43 19.04
CA GLU A 202 17.52 -10.30 18.83
C GLU A 202 17.02 -10.23 17.39
N TYR A 203 17.83 -10.64 16.40
CA TYR A 203 17.42 -10.77 15.00
C TYR A 203 16.21 -11.72 14.84
N PHE A 204 16.18 -12.84 15.58
CA PHE A 204 15.07 -13.80 15.54
C PHE A 204 13.72 -13.29 16.07
N MET A 205 13.64 -12.08 16.64
CA MET A 205 12.36 -11.46 17.04
C MET A 205 12.00 -10.19 16.24
N LEU A 206 12.83 -9.78 15.28
CA LEU A 206 12.50 -8.72 14.32
C LEU A 206 11.93 -9.27 13.00
N PHE A 207 12.17 -10.55 12.70
CA PHE A 207 11.47 -11.24 11.62
C PHE A 207 9.96 -11.30 11.86
N SER A 208 9.19 -11.06 10.80
CA SER A 208 7.73 -10.97 10.82
C SER A 208 7.06 -12.24 11.37
N PHE A 209 5.80 -12.12 11.79
CA PHE A 209 4.94 -13.28 12.04
C PHE A 209 4.82 -14.21 10.81
N GLU A 210 5.06 -13.68 9.61
CA GLU A 210 5.19 -14.45 8.37
C GLU A 210 6.37 -15.43 8.42
N GLU A 211 7.48 -15.08 9.06
CA GLU A 211 8.67 -15.94 9.17
C GLU A 211 8.65 -16.90 10.36
N MET A 212 7.94 -16.57 11.46
CA MET A 212 7.53 -17.62 12.40
C MET A 212 6.56 -18.63 11.75
N GLY A 213 5.81 -18.19 10.73
CA GLY A 213 5.19 -19.09 9.75
C GLY A 213 6.23 -19.88 8.95
N ALA A 214 7.18 -19.21 8.30
CA ALA A 214 8.20 -19.84 7.45
C ALA A 214 9.05 -20.90 8.17
N ALA A 215 9.36 -20.72 9.46
CA ALA A 215 10.04 -21.73 10.28
C ALA A 215 9.28 -23.08 10.32
N LEU A 216 7.94 -23.04 10.32
CA LEU A 216 7.06 -24.21 10.19
C LEU A 216 6.86 -24.69 8.74
N MET A 217 7.27 -23.93 7.73
CA MET A 217 7.19 -24.30 6.30
C MET A 217 8.39 -25.15 5.82
N THR A 218 9.43 -25.33 6.63
CA THR A 218 10.79 -25.72 6.18
C THR A 218 10.97 -27.11 5.51
N ARG A 219 9.92 -27.92 5.30
CA ARG A 219 9.98 -29.18 4.52
C ARG A 219 8.67 -29.46 3.77
N PRO A 220 8.71 -30.01 2.54
CA PRO A 220 7.53 -30.59 1.90
C PRO A 220 6.98 -31.77 2.73
N PRO A 221 5.67 -32.08 2.67
CA PRO A 221 5.07 -33.15 3.46
C PRO A 221 5.72 -34.52 3.15
N PRO A 222 6.24 -35.26 4.15
CA PRO A 222 6.95 -36.51 3.90
C PRO A 222 5.99 -37.62 3.43
N GLY A 223 6.31 -38.21 2.26
CA GLY A 223 5.53 -39.27 1.62
C GLY A 223 4.53 -38.76 0.58
N ASP A 224 4.13 -39.63 -0.34
CA ASP A 224 3.29 -39.27 -1.51
C ASP A 224 1.81 -38.95 -1.18
N ASP A 225 1.40 -38.92 0.10
CA ASP A 225 0.04 -38.55 0.55
C ASP A 225 -0.43 -37.20 -0.06
N HIS A 226 0.46 -36.24 -0.23
CA HIS A 226 0.14 -34.93 -0.83
C HIS A 226 -0.05 -34.98 -2.35
N ARG A 227 0.65 -35.90 -3.06
CA ARG A 227 0.49 -36.14 -4.50
C ARG A 227 -0.78 -36.95 -4.78
N ASP A 228 -1.04 -37.98 -4.00
CA ASP A 228 -2.27 -38.76 -4.08
C ASP A 228 -3.51 -37.90 -3.78
N ALA A 229 -3.40 -36.93 -2.87
CA ALA A 229 -4.44 -35.92 -2.65
C ALA A 229 -4.61 -35.01 -3.88
N LEU A 230 -3.51 -34.44 -4.40
CA LEU A 230 -3.50 -33.51 -5.54
C LEU A 230 -4.09 -34.14 -6.82
N ARG A 231 -3.82 -35.42 -7.05
CA ARG A 231 -4.34 -36.23 -8.16
C ARG A 231 -5.75 -36.80 -7.92
N GLY A 232 -6.35 -36.59 -6.74
CA GLY A 232 -7.66 -37.13 -6.39
C GLY A 232 -7.72 -38.66 -6.25
N HIS A 233 -6.62 -39.31 -5.90
CA HIS A 233 -6.55 -40.77 -5.69
C HIS A 233 -7.13 -41.19 -4.33
N ARG A 234 -6.78 -40.46 -3.26
CA ARG A 234 -7.23 -40.72 -1.87
C ARG A 234 -7.08 -39.48 -1.01
N LEU A 235 -7.81 -39.43 0.10
CA LEU A 235 -7.54 -38.46 1.15
C LEU A 235 -6.22 -38.80 1.87
N PRO A 236 -5.45 -37.78 2.29
CA PRO A 236 -4.20 -37.95 3.03
C PRO A 236 -4.48 -38.22 4.52
N THR A 237 -3.49 -38.80 5.21
CA THR A 237 -3.63 -39.25 6.60
C THR A 237 -3.71 -38.10 7.62
N ALA A 238 -3.21 -36.92 7.25
CA ALA A 238 -3.26 -35.71 8.08
C ALA A 238 -3.44 -34.45 7.21
N LEU A 239 -4.34 -33.55 7.62
CA LEU A 239 -4.67 -32.31 6.90
C LEU A 239 -3.88 -31.12 7.45
N GLY A 240 -2.61 -31.00 7.06
CA GLY A 240 -1.85 -29.76 7.20
C GLY A 240 -2.33 -28.68 6.22
N HIS A 241 -1.92 -27.42 6.41
CA HIS A 241 -2.30 -26.28 5.56
C HIS A 241 -2.08 -26.57 4.06
N TRP A 242 -0.84 -26.87 3.68
CA TRP A 242 -0.45 -27.20 2.30
C TRP A 242 -1.14 -28.46 1.76
N VAL A 243 -1.33 -29.46 2.62
CA VAL A 243 -2.00 -30.73 2.25
C VAL A 243 -3.51 -30.51 2.00
N SER A 244 -4.12 -29.52 2.67
CA SER A 244 -5.52 -29.15 2.44
C SER A 244 -5.72 -28.51 1.06
N ALA A 245 -4.78 -27.70 0.59
CA ALA A 245 -4.77 -27.18 -0.78
C ALA A 245 -4.64 -28.32 -1.82
N CYS A 246 -3.81 -29.34 -1.56
CA CYS A 246 -3.75 -30.54 -2.42
C CYS A 246 -5.10 -31.26 -2.50
N VAL A 247 -5.80 -31.42 -1.38
CA VAL A 247 -7.13 -32.04 -1.35
C VAL A 247 -8.15 -31.18 -2.11
N ILE A 248 -8.13 -29.86 -1.96
CA ILE A 248 -9.00 -28.94 -2.69
C ILE A 248 -8.78 -29.06 -4.20
N HIS A 249 -7.53 -29.03 -4.67
CA HIS A 249 -7.18 -29.26 -6.09
C HIS A 249 -7.72 -30.60 -6.59
N GLY A 250 -7.42 -31.69 -5.87
CA GLY A 250 -7.88 -33.04 -6.23
C GLY A 250 -9.40 -33.14 -6.36
N ILE A 251 -10.14 -32.49 -5.47
CA ILE A 251 -11.61 -32.42 -5.50
C ILE A 251 -12.10 -31.61 -6.71
N ARG A 252 -11.51 -30.44 -7.00
CA ARG A 252 -11.91 -29.59 -8.14
C ARG A 252 -11.61 -30.21 -9.50
N HIS A 253 -10.55 -31.01 -9.60
CA HIS A 253 -10.12 -31.61 -10.88
C HIS A 253 -10.66 -33.03 -11.10
N ASN A 254 -11.19 -33.72 -10.07
CA ASN A 254 -11.66 -35.11 -10.20
C ASN A 254 -13.10 -35.31 -9.66
N GLU A 255 -14.09 -35.38 -10.54
CA GLU A 255 -15.50 -35.61 -10.18
C GLU A 255 -15.72 -36.89 -9.36
N ALA A 256 -15.10 -38.00 -9.77
CA ALA A 256 -15.21 -39.29 -9.06
C ALA A 256 -14.66 -39.21 -7.63
N PHE A 257 -13.65 -38.35 -7.38
CA PHE A 257 -13.10 -38.10 -6.05
C PHE A 257 -14.03 -37.19 -5.23
N ALA A 258 -14.54 -36.10 -5.81
CA ALA A 258 -15.52 -35.21 -5.19
C ALA A 258 -16.85 -35.91 -4.79
N MET A 259 -17.20 -36.98 -5.52
CA MET A 259 -18.36 -37.83 -5.23
C MET A 259 -18.05 -38.99 -4.26
N SER A 260 -16.78 -39.24 -3.93
CA SER A 260 -16.37 -40.35 -3.07
C SER A 260 -16.85 -40.18 -1.63
N GLU A 261 -17.21 -41.29 -0.97
CA GLU A 261 -17.66 -41.30 0.43
C GLU A 261 -16.66 -40.66 1.42
N PRO A 262 -15.32 -40.85 1.31
CA PRO A 262 -14.36 -40.15 2.15
C PRO A 262 -14.43 -38.62 2.00
N VAL A 263 -14.56 -38.10 0.78
CA VAL A 263 -14.67 -36.64 0.54
C VAL A 263 -16.02 -36.11 0.99
N ARG A 264 -17.13 -36.84 0.74
CA ARG A 264 -18.46 -36.48 1.25
C ARG A 264 -18.45 -36.33 2.77
N ARG A 265 -17.76 -37.25 3.47
CA ARG A 265 -17.58 -37.19 4.92
C ARG A 265 -16.72 -36.02 5.36
N LEU A 266 -15.58 -35.77 4.69
CA LEU A 266 -14.73 -34.62 4.98
C LEU A 266 -15.51 -33.29 4.93
N CYS A 267 -16.35 -33.11 3.90
CA CYS A 267 -17.23 -31.93 3.76
C CYS A 267 -18.36 -31.85 4.81
N SER A 268 -18.58 -32.87 5.64
CA SER A 268 -19.59 -32.89 6.71
C SER A 268 -19.02 -32.95 8.12
N GLU A 269 -17.73 -33.28 8.26
CA GLU A 269 -17.02 -33.42 9.55
C GLU A 269 -15.92 -32.36 9.77
N SER A 270 -15.61 -31.54 8.76
CA SER A 270 -14.57 -30.50 8.83
C SER A 270 -15.14 -29.10 9.00
N ASP A 271 -14.58 -28.32 9.93
CA ASP A 271 -14.86 -26.88 10.08
C ASP A 271 -14.34 -26.04 8.88
N ASN A 272 -13.56 -26.63 7.96
CA ASN A 272 -13.04 -25.93 6.79
C ASN A 272 -13.99 -26.05 5.58
N ASN A 273 -14.90 -25.11 5.48
CA ASN A 273 -15.90 -25.01 4.40
C ASN A 273 -15.30 -24.91 2.98
N ALA A 274 -13.98 -24.65 2.82
CA ALA A 274 -13.32 -24.71 1.51
C ALA A 274 -13.40 -26.09 0.86
N PHE A 275 -13.42 -27.19 1.63
CA PHE A 275 -13.65 -28.53 1.07
C PHE A 275 -15.07 -28.67 0.50
N SER A 276 -16.08 -28.14 1.19
CA SER A 276 -17.47 -28.12 0.74
C SER A 276 -17.64 -27.27 -0.53
N ARG A 277 -17.07 -26.06 -0.57
CA ARG A 277 -17.06 -25.21 -1.77
C ARG A 277 -16.34 -25.86 -2.94
N ALA A 278 -15.14 -26.43 -2.74
CA ALA A 278 -14.40 -27.16 -3.78
C ALA A 278 -15.23 -28.29 -4.40
N ARG A 279 -15.91 -29.07 -3.55
CA ARG A 279 -16.81 -30.15 -3.96
C ARG A 279 -18.05 -29.61 -4.69
N ASN A 280 -18.68 -28.57 -4.17
CA ASN A 280 -19.87 -27.97 -4.76
C ASN A 280 -19.56 -27.35 -6.14
N ALA A 281 -18.39 -26.72 -6.30
CA ALA A 281 -17.89 -26.25 -7.59
C ALA A 281 -17.74 -27.40 -8.59
N ARG A 282 -17.10 -28.51 -8.19
CA ARG A 282 -16.94 -29.70 -9.06
C ARG A 282 -18.27 -30.26 -9.53
N LEU A 283 -19.26 -30.33 -8.64
CA LEU A 283 -20.59 -30.81 -8.98
C LEU A 283 -21.29 -29.89 -9.98
N ILE A 284 -21.25 -28.57 -9.76
CA ILE A 284 -21.82 -27.57 -10.68
C ILE A 284 -21.20 -27.69 -12.07
N MET A 285 -19.85 -27.73 -12.15
CA MET A 285 -19.11 -27.91 -13.40
C MET A 285 -19.47 -29.23 -14.10
N SER A 286 -19.66 -30.31 -13.33
CA SER A 286 -20.22 -31.59 -13.80
C SER A 286 -21.76 -31.60 -13.90
N ASN A 287 -22.37 -30.45 -14.21
CA ASN A 287 -23.78 -30.23 -14.49
C ASN A 287 -24.79 -30.62 -13.37
N THR A 288 -24.30 -30.87 -12.16
CA THR A 288 -25.08 -31.31 -10.99
C THR A 288 -25.16 -30.20 -9.95
N ILE A 289 -26.34 -29.63 -9.75
CA ILE A 289 -26.53 -28.57 -8.74
C ILE A 289 -26.64 -29.21 -7.34
N PRO A 290 -25.70 -28.95 -6.41
CA PRO A 290 -25.77 -29.45 -5.04
C PRO A 290 -26.80 -28.67 -4.21
N GLU A 291 -27.15 -29.22 -3.06
CA GLU A 291 -27.83 -28.50 -1.99
C GLU A 291 -26.78 -27.69 -1.21
N MET A 292 -26.95 -26.37 -1.11
CA MET A 292 -26.03 -25.44 -0.44
C MET A 292 -26.82 -24.67 0.61
N THR A 293 -26.86 -25.21 1.83
CA THR A 293 -27.74 -24.74 2.91
C THR A 293 -27.21 -23.51 3.64
N THR A 294 -25.91 -23.24 3.54
CA THR A 294 -25.27 -22.03 4.09
C THR A 294 -24.64 -21.22 2.97
N ASP A 295 -24.37 -19.93 3.22
CA ASP A 295 -23.60 -19.12 2.28
C ASP A 295 -22.12 -19.55 2.24
N ASP A 296 -21.59 -20.09 3.34
CA ASP A 296 -20.23 -20.66 3.41
C ASP A 296 -20.04 -21.87 2.49
N ASP A 297 -21.09 -22.62 2.17
CA ASP A 297 -21.06 -23.76 1.23
C ASP A 297 -20.96 -23.33 -0.24
N LYS A 298 -21.21 -22.05 -0.56
CA LYS A 298 -21.36 -21.57 -1.94
C LYS A 298 -20.01 -21.29 -2.59
N PRO A 299 -19.66 -21.97 -3.69
CA PRO A 299 -18.39 -21.75 -4.38
C PRO A 299 -18.39 -20.44 -5.16
N TYR A 300 -17.32 -19.65 -4.99
CA TYR A 300 -17.12 -18.40 -5.72
C TYR A 300 -16.69 -18.63 -7.19
N CYS A 301 -15.67 -19.47 -7.41
CA CYS A 301 -15.28 -19.88 -8.76
C CYS A 301 -15.96 -21.19 -9.18
N ILE A 302 -16.89 -21.13 -10.14
CA ILE A 302 -17.67 -22.27 -10.67
C ILE A 302 -17.39 -22.64 -12.13
N TRP A 303 -16.30 -22.10 -12.69
CA TRP A 303 -15.94 -22.16 -14.12
C TRP A 303 -14.49 -22.60 -14.37
N TYR A 304 -13.83 -23.21 -13.36
CA TYR A 304 -12.46 -23.70 -13.44
C TYR A 304 -12.28 -25.03 -12.66
N PRO A 305 -11.77 -26.11 -13.28
CA PRO A 305 -11.15 -26.15 -14.62
C PRO A 305 -12.16 -26.18 -15.79
N ASP A 306 -13.38 -26.66 -15.57
CA ASP A 306 -14.41 -26.85 -16.60
C ASP A 306 -15.54 -25.79 -16.50
N VAL A 307 -16.37 -25.70 -17.53
CA VAL A 307 -17.63 -24.93 -17.49
C VAL A 307 -18.85 -25.85 -17.49
N ALA A 308 -19.83 -25.55 -16.65
CA ALA A 308 -21.15 -26.19 -16.70
C ALA A 308 -21.92 -25.77 -17.96
N SER A 309 -22.97 -26.50 -18.30
CA SER A 309 -23.88 -26.10 -19.38
C SER A 309 -24.71 -24.87 -19.01
N GLU A 310 -25.12 -24.13 -20.04
CA GLU A 310 -26.05 -23.00 -19.93
C GLU A 310 -27.38 -23.38 -19.24
N GLY A 311 -27.84 -24.63 -19.40
CA GLY A 311 -29.00 -25.16 -18.70
C GLY A 311 -28.78 -25.28 -17.19
N THR A 312 -27.62 -25.80 -16.77
CA THR A 312 -27.23 -25.89 -15.35
C THR A 312 -27.08 -24.51 -14.73
N TYR A 313 -26.38 -23.58 -15.39
CA TYR A 313 -26.20 -22.22 -14.88
C TYR A 313 -27.53 -21.46 -14.72
N ARG A 314 -28.48 -21.64 -15.66
CA ARG A 314 -29.82 -21.06 -15.60
C ARG A 314 -30.65 -21.58 -14.41
N GLU A 315 -30.61 -22.89 -14.15
CA GLU A 315 -31.28 -23.47 -12.96
C GLU A 315 -30.54 -23.12 -11.66
N LEU A 316 -29.21 -22.94 -11.69
CA LEU A 316 -28.41 -22.53 -10.54
C LEU A 316 -28.79 -21.11 -10.09
N ALA A 317 -28.77 -20.13 -11.00
CA ALA A 317 -29.19 -18.76 -10.72
C ALA A 317 -30.67 -18.65 -10.30
N LYS A 318 -31.52 -19.56 -10.77
CA LYS A 318 -32.93 -19.66 -10.36
C LYS A 318 -33.10 -20.26 -8.96
N ARG A 319 -32.20 -21.14 -8.52
CA ARG A 319 -32.24 -21.79 -7.19
C ARG A 319 -31.54 -20.98 -6.10
N TYR A 320 -30.44 -20.32 -6.46
CA TYR A 320 -29.65 -19.45 -5.59
C TYR A 320 -29.50 -18.07 -6.27
N PRO A 321 -30.52 -17.18 -6.17
CA PRO A 321 -30.53 -15.89 -6.87
C PRO A 321 -29.41 -14.93 -6.49
N ASP A 322 -28.80 -15.13 -5.31
CA ASP A 322 -27.59 -14.45 -4.86
C ASP A 322 -26.37 -14.77 -5.76
N MET A 323 -26.23 -16.03 -6.21
CA MET A 323 -25.12 -16.46 -7.06
C MET A 323 -25.20 -15.92 -8.50
N ARG A 324 -26.19 -15.10 -8.86
CA ARG A 324 -26.42 -14.63 -10.24
C ARG A 324 -25.23 -13.88 -10.85
N TYR A 325 -24.41 -13.17 -10.06
CA TYR A 325 -23.21 -12.50 -10.56
C TYR A 325 -22.05 -13.48 -10.81
N VAL A 326 -21.87 -14.46 -9.92
CA VAL A 326 -20.96 -15.61 -10.10
C VAL A 326 -21.34 -16.40 -11.35
N VAL A 327 -22.64 -16.60 -11.61
CA VAL A 327 -23.15 -17.20 -12.86
C VAL A 327 -22.93 -16.29 -14.07
N GLY A 328 -23.11 -14.97 -13.95
CA GLY A 328 -22.82 -14.01 -15.03
C GLY A 328 -21.36 -14.04 -15.46
N ARG A 329 -20.42 -14.17 -14.51
CA ARG A 329 -19.00 -14.37 -14.79
C ARG A 329 -18.71 -15.73 -15.45
N ALA A 330 -19.38 -16.79 -15.00
CA ALA A 330 -19.32 -18.08 -15.67
C ALA A 330 -19.84 -18.01 -17.14
N CYS A 331 -20.85 -17.17 -17.42
CA CYS A 331 -21.32 -16.89 -18.77
C CYS A 331 -20.28 -16.12 -19.61
N ALA A 332 -19.54 -15.18 -19.01
CA ALA A 332 -18.43 -14.51 -19.67
C ALA A 332 -17.29 -15.47 -20.05
N VAL A 333 -16.97 -16.46 -19.21
CA VAL A 333 -16.01 -17.53 -19.55
C VAL A 333 -16.54 -18.45 -20.64
N ALA A 334 -17.78 -18.92 -20.52
CA ALA A 334 -18.37 -19.89 -21.44
C ALA A 334 -18.82 -19.30 -22.80
N GLY A 335 -19.03 -17.98 -22.88
CA GLY A 335 -19.59 -17.30 -24.04
C GLY A 335 -21.13 -17.33 -24.10
N TYR A 336 -21.81 -17.52 -22.97
CA TYR A 336 -23.27 -17.65 -22.90
C TYR A 336 -23.99 -16.30 -22.84
N ALA A 337 -23.87 -15.49 -23.89
CA ALA A 337 -24.45 -14.14 -23.96
C ALA A 337 -25.97 -14.12 -23.71
N GLY A 338 -26.72 -15.07 -24.28
CA GLY A 338 -28.18 -15.14 -24.08
C GLY A 338 -28.59 -15.37 -22.62
N LEU A 339 -27.85 -16.22 -21.89
CA LEU A 339 -28.07 -16.40 -20.45
C LEU A 339 -27.61 -15.17 -19.66
N TYR A 340 -26.51 -14.52 -20.06
CA TYR A 340 -26.08 -13.26 -19.42
C TYR A 340 -27.18 -12.18 -19.48
N ASP A 341 -27.81 -12.01 -20.64
CA ASP A 341 -28.93 -11.08 -20.82
C ASP A 341 -30.16 -11.48 -19.97
N GLU A 342 -30.46 -12.78 -19.82
CA GLU A 342 -31.53 -13.30 -18.96
C GLU A 342 -31.33 -13.01 -17.45
N LEU A 343 -30.08 -12.88 -16.98
CA LEU A 343 -29.78 -12.67 -15.55
C LEU A 343 -30.08 -11.24 -15.06
N GLY A 344 -30.26 -10.27 -15.97
CA GLY A 344 -30.61 -8.89 -15.62
C GLY A 344 -29.60 -8.23 -14.68
N LEU A 345 -28.31 -8.41 -14.95
CA LEU A 345 -27.21 -7.90 -14.11
C LEU A 345 -26.93 -6.41 -14.39
N LEU A 346 -26.36 -5.73 -13.39
CA LEU A 346 -25.71 -4.44 -13.61
C LEU A 346 -24.42 -4.64 -14.44
N PRO A 347 -23.97 -3.61 -15.19
CA PRO A 347 -22.70 -3.65 -15.93
C PRO A 347 -21.52 -3.79 -14.96
N GLU A 348 -21.01 -4.99 -14.81
CA GLU A 348 -20.08 -5.39 -13.74
C GLU A 348 -18.64 -5.50 -14.28
N ILE A 349 -17.68 -4.89 -13.59
CA ILE A 349 -16.31 -4.73 -14.12
C ILE A 349 -15.53 -6.05 -14.20
N SER A 350 -15.71 -6.97 -13.24
CA SER A 350 -14.99 -8.24 -13.19
C SER A 350 -15.56 -9.21 -14.22
N ILE A 351 -16.88 -9.15 -14.49
CA ILE A 351 -17.48 -9.83 -15.65
C ILE A 351 -16.91 -9.26 -16.96
N ALA A 352 -16.63 -7.96 -17.07
CA ALA A 352 -16.00 -7.38 -18.26
C ALA A 352 -14.53 -7.79 -18.43
N GLU A 353 -13.72 -7.82 -17.37
CA GLU A 353 -12.34 -8.31 -17.44
C GLU A 353 -12.30 -9.80 -17.85
N GLU A 354 -13.18 -10.62 -17.27
CA GLU A 354 -13.36 -12.04 -17.63
C GLU A 354 -13.83 -12.23 -19.09
N ALA A 355 -14.79 -11.41 -19.54
CA ALA A 355 -15.30 -11.45 -20.91
C ALA A 355 -14.23 -11.07 -21.95
N ARG A 356 -13.35 -10.12 -21.60
CA ARG A 356 -12.20 -9.69 -22.40
C ARG A 356 -11.14 -10.79 -22.53
N ASP A 357 -10.80 -11.46 -21.43
CA ASP A 357 -9.89 -12.62 -21.42
C ASP A 357 -10.41 -13.75 -22.35
N ASN A 358 -11.73 -13.88 -22.47
CA ASN A 358 -12.39 -14.92 -23.24
C ASN A 358 -12.82 -14.51 -24.66
N PHE A 359 -12.27 -13.41 -25.23
CA PHE A 359 -12.60 -12.88 -26.57
C PHE A 359 -12.47 -13.85 -27.76
N SER A 360 -11.87 -15.03 -27.59
CA SER A 360 -11.91 -16.13 -28.57
C SER A 360 -13.31 -16.70 -28.80
N LYS A 361 -14.30 -16.33 -27.97
CA LYS A 361 -15.72 -16.70 -28.10
C LYS A 361 -16.55 -15.46 -28.42
N ASP A 362 -17.32 -15.50 -29.51
CA ASP A 362 -18.17 -14.37 -29.95
C ASP A 362 -19.15 -13.89 -28.85
N GLY A 363 -19.69 -14.82 -28.06
CA GLY A 363 -20.59 -14.49 -26.96
C GLY A 363 -19.89 -13.80 -25.78
N SER A 364 -18.64 -14.13 -25.48
CA SER A 364 -17.85 -13.42 -24.46
C SER A 364 -17.58 -11.99 -24.92
N LYS A 365 -17.22 -11.80 -26.19
CA LYS A 365 -17.09 -10.47 -26.79
C LYS A 365 -18.41 -9.69 -26.76
N ALA A 366 -19.55 -10.33 -27.02
CA ALA A 366 -20.87 -9.70 -26.93
C ALA A 366 -21.20 -9.23 -25.49
N ILE A 367 -20.87 -10.02 -24.47
CA ILE A 367 -21.05 -9.64 -23.05
C ILE A 367 -20.20 -8.39 -22.73
N PHE A 368 -18.92 -8.40 -23.11
CA PHE A 368 -18.03 -7.23 -22.94
C PHE A 368 -18.59 -5.98 -23.62
N ASP A 369 -18.97 -6.09 -24.90
CA ASP A 369 -19.54 -5.00 -25.68
C ASP A 369 -20.83 -4.46 -25.04
N THR A 370 -21.68 -5.32 -24.46
CA THR A 370 -22.91 -4.92 -23.77
C THR A 370 -22.64 -4.17 -22.47
N ILE A 371 -21.64 -4.60 -21.67
CA ILE A 371 -21.21 -3.90 -20.45
C ILE A 371 -20.55 -2.56 -20.80
N MET A 372 -19.61 -2.56 -21.75
CA MET A 372 -18.78 -1.39 -22.09
C MET A 372 -19.49 -0.32 -22.91
N ARG A 373 -20.73 -0.56 -23.35
CA ARG A 373 -21.62 0.47 -23.91
C ARG A 373 -22.46 1.18 -22.84
N GLN A 374 -22.45 0.73 -21.58
CA GLN A 374 -23.15 1.44 -20.51
C GLN A 374 -22.37 2.70 -20.07
N PRO A 375 -23.06 3.78 -19.67
CA PRO A 375 -22.40 5.03 -19.28
C PRO A 375 -21.70 4.96 -17.91
N VAL A 376 -21.97 3.91 -17.13
CA VAL A 376 -21.47 3.67 -15.77
C VAL A 376 -21.34 2.16 -15.57
N CYS A 377 -20.22 1.71 -15.01
CA CYS A 377 -20.01 0.32 -14.55
C CYS A 377 -19.92 0.25 -13.03
N TYR A 378 -20.11 -0.95 -12.48
CA TYR A 378 -20.18 -1.24 -11.05
C TYR A 378 -19.15 -2.30 -10.65
N ALA A 379 -18.60 -2.19 -9.44
CA ALA A 379 -17.86 -3.25 -8.77
C ALA A 379 -18.79 -3.95 -7.78
N ILE A 380 -19.01 -5.24 -8.01
CA ILE A 380 -19.96 -6.08 -7.28
C ILE A 380 -19.31 -7.41 -6.87
N LEU A 381 -18.40 -7.93 -7.68
CA LEU A 381 -17.55 -9.08 -7.38
C LEU A 381 -16.19 -8.62 -6.81
N ASP A 382 -15.71 -9.27 -5.74
CA ASP A 382 -14.38 -9.05 -5.17
C ASP A 382 -13.61 -10.37 -5.05
N ASP A 383 -12.53 -10.48 -5.82
CA ASP A 383 -11.68 -11.68 -5.91
C ASP A 383 -10.67 -11.80 -4.76
N TYR A 384 -10.39 -10.71 -4.03
CA TYR A 384 -9.52 -10.73 -2.85
C TYR A 384 -10.24 -11.35 -1.64
N THR A 385 -11.53 -11.04 -1.45
CA THR A 385 -12.35 -11.67 -0.39
C THR A 385 -13.12 -12.89 -0.87
N ARG A 386 -13.32 -13.04 -2.20
CA ARG A 386 -14.15 -14.07 -2.86
C ARG A 386 -15.63 -13.90 -2.51
N SER A 387 -16.11 -12.65 -2.56
CA SER A 387 -17.44 -12.25 -2.12
C SER A 387 -18.21 -11.49 -3.21
N SER A 388 -19.50 -11.22 -2.96
CA SER A 388 -20.28 -10.34 -3.83
C SER A 388 -21.20 -9.43 -3.04
N HIS A 389 -21.38 -8.20 -3.51
CA HIS A 389 -22.12 -7.13 -2.82
C HIS A 389 -23.23 -6.52 -3.71
N PRO A 390 -24.21 -7.32 -4.18
CA PRO A 390 -25.22 -6.87 -5.14
C PRO A 390 -26.19 -5.81 -4.58
N ASP A 391 -26.34 -5.74 -3.25
CA ASP A 391 -27.23 -4.79 -2.57
C ASP A 391 -26.53 -3.46 -2.19
N SER A 392 -25.19 -3.40 -2.33
CA SER A 392 -24.38 -2.20 -2.10
C SER A 392 -23.28 -2.05 -3.17
N PRO A 393 -23.64 -1.96 -4.46
CA PRO A 393 -22.68 -1.98 -5.56
C PRO A 393 -21.89 -0.65 -5.65
N SER A 394 -20.56 -0.73 -5.75
CA SER A 394 -19.71 0.46 -5.83
C SER A 394 -19.67 1.04 -7.25
N SER A 395 -19.81 2.37 -7.38
CA SER A 395 -19.94 3.05 -8.67
C SER A 395 -19.55 4.55 -8.58
N PRO A 396 -18.94 5.15 -9.63
CA PRO A 396 -18.51 4.50 -10.87
C PRO A 396 -17.27 3.62 -10.64
N ALA A 397 -17.33 2.40 -11.17
CA ALA A 397 -16.20 1.48 -11.18
C ALA A 397 -15.63 1.35 -12.58
N PHE A 398 -14.37 0.93 -12.67
CA PHE A 398 -13.68 0.74 -13.94
C PHE A 398 -12.83 -0.54 -13.92
N MET A 399 -12.49 -1.05 -15.10
CA MET A 399 -11.53 -2.15 -15.22
C MET A 399 -10.15 -1.66 -14.78
N ASN A 400 -9.51 -2.40 -13.89
CA ASN A 400 -8.37 -1.97 -13.10
C ASN A 400 -7.40 -3.13 -12.75
N GLY A 401 -7.59 -4.32 -13.33
CA GLY A 401 -6.71 -5.48 -13.11
C GLY A 401 -6.88 -6.09 -11.71
N ASP A 402 -8.10 -6.08 -11.18
CA ASP A 402 -8.48 -6.57 -9.86
C ASP A 402 -9.30 -7.89 -9.93
N THR A 403 -9.35 -8.50 -11.11
CA THR A 403 -10.03 -9.77 -11.39
C THR A 403 -9.04 -10.90 -11.66
N ALA A 404 -9.23 -12.05 -11.00
CA ALA A 404 -8.55 -13.31 -11.32
C ALA A 404 -9.18 -13.99 -12.55
N VAL A 405 -8.96 -13.41 -13.73
CA VAL A 405 -9.52 -13.91 -15.00
C VAL A 405 -9.08 -15.33 -15.33
N ARG A 406 -9.85 -16.05 -16.14
CA ARG A 406 -9.67 -17.47 -16.47
C ARG A 406 -8.24 -17.82 -16.85
N SER A 407 -7.55 -17.03 -17.68
CA SER A 407 -6.16 -17.31 -18.07
C SER A 407 -5.16 -17.30 -16.91
N SER A 408 -5.38 -16.48 -15.88
CA SER A 408 -4.52 -16.42 -14.68
C SER A 408 -4.58 -17.71 -13.84
N LEU A 409 -5.69 -18.46 -13.92
CA LEU A 409 -5.88 -19.71 -13.15
C LEU A 409 -5.04 -20.89 -13.68
N ASP A 410 -4.57 -20.81 -14.93
CA ASP A 410 -3.61 -21.75 -15.53
C ASP A 410 -2.16 -21.45 -15.13
N VAL A 411 -1.89 -20.36 -14.40
CA VAL A 411 -0.59 -20.17 -13.74
C VAL A 411 -0.55 -21.05 -12.50
N ARG A 412 0.27 -22.10 -12.54
CA ARG A 412 0.38 -23.13 -11.48
C ARG A 412 1.77 -23.19 -10.86
N LEU A 413 1.82 -23.46 -9.56
CA LEU A 413 3.04 -23.64 -8.78
C LEU A 413 3.26 -25.12 -8.47
N GLY A 414 4.40 -25.67 -8.92
CA GLY A 414 4.75 -27.07 -8.66
C GLY A 414 5.05 -27.37 -7.19
N LEU A 415 5.08 -28.66 -6.86
CA LEU A 415 5.47 -29.19 -5.54
C LEU A 415 6.91 -28.83 -5.12
N ASP A 416 7.75 -28.46 -6.08
CA ASP A 416 9.10 -27.94 -5.87
C ASP A 416 9.12 -26.51 -5.30
N LYS A 417 8.12 -25.69 -5.64
CA LYS A 417 8.03 -24.26 -5.26
C LYS A 417 7.15 -24.02 -4.03
N TYR A 418 7.17 -24.93 -3.05
CA TYR A 418 6.33 -24.87 -1.84
C TYR A 418 6.49 -23.58 -1.00
N GLN A 419 7.59 -22.83 -1.18
CA GLN A 419 7.85 -21.54 -0.54
C GLN A 419 7.01 -20.39 -1.13
N GLU A 420 6.54 -20.54 -2.38
CA GLU A 420 5.74 -19.54 -3.11
C GLU A 420 4.22 -19.75 -2.93
N TRP A 421 3.84 -20.88 -2.33
CA TRP A 421 2.45 -21.29 -2.19
C TRP A 421 1.66 -20.30 -1.32
N GLY A 422 0.54 -19.81 -1.83
CA GLY A 422 -0.30 -18.83 -1.11
C GLY A 422 0.31 -17.42 -0.96
N LYS A 423 1.47 -17.11 -1.57
CA LYS A 423 1.97 -15.73 -1.63
C LYS A 423 1.08 -14.82 -2.49
N HIS A 424 0.57 -15.35 -3.61
CA HIS A 424 -0.22 -14.62 -4.59
C HIS A 424 -1.50 -14.04 -4.01
N TYR A 425 -1.94 -12.88 -4.52
CA TYR A 425 -3.04 -12.09 -3.96
C TYR A 425 -4.44 -12.61 -4.33
N PHE A 426 -4.58 -13.44 -5.37
CA PHE A 426 -5.82 -14.15 -5.69
C PHE A 426 -5.76 -15.63 -5.27
N ASN A 427 -6.89 -16.16 -4.79
CA ASN A 427 -7.06 -17.59 -4.52
C ASN A 427 -8.54 -18.01 -4.71
N ILE A 428 -9.13 -17.62 -5.85
CA ILE A 428 -10.57 -17.84 -6.11
C ILE A 428 -10.93 -19.32 -6.32
N ALA A 429 -9.95 -20.18 -6.63
CA ALA A 429 -10.09 -21.63 -6.70
C ALA A 429 -9.94 -22.32 -5.33
N GLU A 430 -9.37 -21.64 -4.34
CA GLU A 430 -9.03 -22.11 -2.98
C GLU A 430 -7.90 -23.15 -2.87
N ASP A 431 -7.23 -23.46 -3.98
CA ASP A 431 -6.12 -24.42 -4.09
C ASP A 431 -4.73 -23.77 -4.01
N CYS A 432 -4.63 -22.46 -3.78
CA CYS A 432 -3.38 -21.70 -3.77
C CYS A 432 -2.56 -21.82 -5.08
N ASN A 433 -3.23 -22.07 -6.21
CA ASN A 433 -2.64 -22.28 -7.53
C ASN A 433 -1.65 -23.46 -7.63
N ILE A 434 -1.69 -24.45 -6.74
CA ILE A 434 -0.71 -25.55 -6.74
C ILE A 434 -1.02 -26.62 -7.81
N ASP A 435 0.02 -27.26 -8.34
CA ASP A 435 -0.09 -28.44 -9.21
C ASP A 435 1.13 -29.36 -9.02
N GLU A 436 1.21 -30.50 -9.70
CA GLU A 436 2.35 -31.42 -9.61
C GLU A 436 3.64 -30.78 -10.18
N THR A 437 3.50 -29.96 -11.22
CA THR A 437 4.59 -29.24 -11.90
C THR A 437 4.24 -27.76 -12.07
N SER A 438 5.23 -26.87 -12.02
CA SER A 438 5.02 -25.45 -12.34
C SER A 438 4.63 -25.25 -13.81
N SER A 439 3.76 -24.27 -14.09
CA SER A 439 3.47 -23.84 -15.46
C SER A 439 4.65 -23.11 -16.11
N GLU A 440 4.66 -23.04 -17.45
CA GLU A 440 5.63 -22.21 -18.21
C GLU A 440 5.41 -20.71 -17.95
N LYS A 441 4.14 -20.28 -17.86
CA LYS A 441 3.76 -18.95 -17.37
C LYS A 441 4.00 -18.84 -15.86
N THR A 442 4.24 -17.62 -15.40
CA THR A 442 4.31 -17.28 -13.96
C THR A 442 3.49 -16.02 -13.71
N ASN A 443 3.23 -15.67 -12.44
CA ASN A 443 2.55 -14.40 -12.11
C ASN A 443 3.43 -13.17 -12.39
N ASN A 444 4.72 -13.39 -12.67
CA ASN A 444 5.72 -12.36 -12.84
C ASN A 444 5.93 -12.03 -14.34
N GLU A 445 4.83 -11.85 -15.09
CA GLU A 445 4.91 -11.56 -16.53
C GLU A 445 5.45 -10.14 -16.80
N GLU A 446 6.15 -9.98 -17.93
CA GLU A 446 6.62 -8.69 -18.46
C GLU A 446 5.44 -7.71 -18.68
N LEU A 447 5.69 -6.41 -18.46
CA LEU A 447 4.79 -5.36 -18.94
C LEU A 447 4.92 -5.20 -20.47
N SER A 448 3.87 -5.60 -21.20
CA SER A 448 3.82 -5.52 -22.68
C SER A 448 4.30 -4.16 -23.23
N PRO A 449 5.05 -4.11 -24.35
CA PRO A 449 5.54 -2.86 -24.95
C PRO A 449 4.47 -1.78 -25.13
N GLU A 450 3.24 -2.17 -25.48
CA GLU A 450 2.12 -1.23 -25.69
C GLU A 450 1.61 -0.59 -24.39
N HIS A 451 1.92 -1.18 -23.23
CA HIS A 451 1.51 -0.72 -21.91
C HIS A 451 2.57 0.14 -21.21
N ILE A 452 3.79 0.28 -21.75
CA ILE A 452 4.82 1.19 -21.20
C ILE A 452 4.28 2.63 -21.13
N ALA A 453 3.44 3.03 -22.08
CA ALA A 453 2.78 4.33 -22.11
C ALA A 453 1.92 4.62 -20.87
N LEU A 454 1.44 3.60 -20.13
CA LEU A 454 0.65 3.78 -18.91
C LEU A 454 1.45 4.45 -17.78
N PHE A 455 2.78 4.38 -17.76
CA PHE A 455 3.60 5.08 -16.77
C PHE A 455 3.49 6.61 -16.92
N TYR A 456 3.79 7.14 -18.10
CA TYR A 456 3.93 8.58 -18.35
C TYR A 456 2.69 9.25 -18.98
N THR A 457 1.56 8.53 -19.11
CA THR A 457 0.27 9.11 -19.49
C THR A 457 -0.73 9.06 -18.32
N PRO A 458 -1.79 9.90 -18.32
CA PRO A 458 -2.87 9.77 -17.36
C PRO A 458 -3.50 8.37 -17.42
N LEU A 459 -3.70 7.73 -16.26
CA LEU A 459 -4.27 6.38 -16.21
C LEU A 459 -5.65 6.34 -16.88
N LEU A 460 -5.74 5.60 -17.99
CA LEU A 460 -7.00 5.33 -18.70
C LEU A 460 -8.07 4.86 -17.72
N SER A 461 -9.30 5.38 -17.82
CA SER A 461 -10.36 5.04 -16.85
C SER A 461 -10.53 3.53 -16.72
N HIS A 462 -10.66 2.83 -17.85
CA HIS A 462 -10.55 1.37 -17.91
C HIS A 462 -9.14 0.99 -18.38
N LEU A 463 -8.42 0.20 -17.59
CA LEU A 463 -7.13 -0.38 -17.99
C LEU A 463 -7.31 -1.47 -19.06
N PRO A 464 -6.29 -1.72 -19.90
CA PRO A 464 -6.16 -2.95 -20.67
C PRO A 464 -5.89 -4.14 -19.73
N THR A 465 -5.98 -5.37 -20.24
CA THR A 465 -5.51 -6.55 -19.49
C THR A 465 -3.99 -6.52 -19.48
N THR A 466 -3.40 -6.37 -18.30
CA THR A 466 -1.94 -6.23 -18.14
C THR A 466 -1.53 -6.69 -16.74
N ASN A 467 -0.28 -7.12 -16.58
CA ASN A 467 0.35 -7.07 -15.28
C ASN A 467 0.40 -5.58 -14.84
N LYS A 468 -0.23 -5.24 -13.72
CA LYS A 468 -0.24 -3.86 -13.17
C LYS A 468 0.76 -3.66 -12.03
N ASP A 469 1.50 -4.70 -11.67
CA ASP A 469 2.36 -4.73 -10.50
C ASP A 469 3.51 -3.68 -10.63
N PRO A 470 4.14 -3.50 -11.81
CA PRO A 470 5.03 -2.36 -12.05
C PRO A 470 4.35 -0.99 -11.91
N LEU A 471 3.08 -0.86 -12.29
CA LEU A 471 2.34 0.41 -12.19
C LEU A 471 2.04 0.79 -10.73
N ILE A 472 1.80 -0.20 -9.87
CA ILE A 472 1.66 -0.02 -8.41
C ILE A 472 2.99 0.42 -7.81
N LEU A 473 4.07 -0.34 -8.10
CA LEU A 473 5.40 -0.11 -7.55
C LEU A 473 5.96 1.28 -7.95
N MET A 474 5.83 1.68 -9.20
CA MET A 474 6.26 3.02 -9.65
C MET A 474 5.40 4.13 -9.02
N ALA A 475 4.08 3.94 -8.91
CA ALA A 475 3.21 4.92 -8.26
C ALA A 475 3.51 5.09 -6.76
N ALA A 476 3.94 4.03 -6.08
CA ALA A 476 4.45 4.11 -4.71
C ALA A 476 5.80 4.86 -4.66
N TYR A 477 6.76 4.50 -5.51
CA TYR A 477 8.10 5.08 -5.58
C TYR A 477 8.12 6.60 -5.91
N GLU A 478 7.20 7.07 -6.76
CA GLU A 478 6.95 8.49 -7.04
C GLU A 478 6.24 9.24 -5.88
N GLY A 479 5.61 8.51 -4.96
CA GLY A 479 4.63 9.06 -4.01
C GLY A 479 3.38 9.60 -4.72
N ASN A 480 2.95 8.98 -5.81
CA ASN A 480 1.89 9.49 -6.67
C ASN A 480 0.50 9.05 -6.16
N ILE A 481 -0.09 9.84 -5.26
CA ILE A 481 -1.36 9.51 -4.55
C ILE A 481 -2.44 9.00 -5.51
N GLU A 482 -2.79 9.75 -6.55
CA GLU A 482 -3.91 9.44 -7.45
C GLU A 482 -3.71 8.11 -8.18
N ARG A 483 -2.47 7.81 -8.59
CA ARG A 483 -2.11 6.53 -9.22
C ARG A 483 -2.08 5.41 -8.18
N TYR A 484 -1.43 5.63 -7.04
CA TYR A 484 -1.22 4.61 -6.01
C TYR A 484 -2.56 4.17 -5.36
N VAL A 485 -3.39 5.12 -4.94
CA VAL A 485 -4.72 4.85 -4.36
C VAL A 485 -5.60 4.06 -5.30
N ARG A 486 -5.55 4.35 -6.60
CA ARG A 486 -6.32 3.64 -7.62
C ARG A 486 -5.77 2.24 -7.94
N LEU A 487 -4.46 2.07 -7.99
CA LEU A 487 -3.83 0.84 -8.49
C LEU A 487 -3.59 -0.22 -7.42
N ARG A 488 -3.29 0.19 -6.17
CA ARG A 488 -2.84 -0.69 -5.08
C ARG A 488 -3.85 -1.78 -4.73
N ARG A 489 -3.36 -2.87 -4.14
CA ARG A 489 -4.17 -4.01 -3.68
C ARG A 489 -4.38 -3.99 -2.15
N PRO A 490 -5.30 -4.81 -1.60
CA PRO A 490 -5.46 -4.96 -0.16
C PRO A 490 -4.23 -5.54 0.56
N LYS A 491 -3.42 -6.35 -0.15
CA LYS A 491 -2.11 -6.85 0.27
C LYS A 491 -1.03 -6.17 -0.58
N MET A 492 0.01 -5.64 0.07
CA MET A 492 1.17 -5.05 -0.62
C MET A 492 1.93 -6.10 -1.46
N LEU A 493 2.52 -5.65 -2.55
CA LEU A 493 3.56 -6.41 -3.27
C LEU A 493 4.88 -6.40 -2.48
N HIS A 494 5.82 -7.28 -2.83
CA HIS A 494 7.12 -7.44 -2.17
C HIS A 494 7.84 -6.08 -2.02
N ASP A 495 8.19 -5.45 -3.13
CA ASP A 495 8.93 -4.19 -3.20
C ASP A 495 8.08 -2.95 -2.83
N GLU A 496 6.76 -3.10 -2.64
CA GLU A 496 5.85 -1.98 -2.44
C GLU A 496 6.10 -1.26 -1.11
N HIS A 497 6.55 -1.98 -0.08
CA HIS A 497 6.84 -1.39 1.23
C HIS A 497 7.99 -0.38 1.17
N ALA A 498 9.11 -0.76 0.53
CA ALA A 498 10.26 0.12 0.33
C ALA A 498 9.96 1.22 -0.70
N ALA A 499 9.21 0.93 -1.76
CA ALA A 499 8.74 1.93 -2.71
C ALA A 499 7.86 2.99 -2.03
N VAL A 500 6.95 2.59 -1.12
CA VAL A 500 6.14 3.49 -0.29
C VAL A 500 7.02 4.34 0.63
N ILE A 501 8.03 3.75 1.29
CA ILE A 501 8.97 4.49 2.14
C ILE A 501 9.69 5.57 1.33
N ARG A 502 10.29 5.20 0.19
CA ARG A 502 10.97 6.14 -0.72
C ARG A 502 10.00 7.24 -1.19
N GLY A 503 8.79 6.89 -1.61
CA GLY A 503 7.75 7.85 -1.99
C GLY A 503 7.35 8.82 -0.87
N ILE A 504 7.31 8.37 0.39
CA ILE A 504 7.06 9.21 1.57
C ILE A 504 8.23 10.17 1.82
N TYR A 505 9.48 9.68 1.73
CA TYR A 505 10.67 10.52 1.86
C TYR A 505 10.74 11.60 0.78
N HIS A 506 10.30 11.31 -0.46
CA HIS A 506 10.35 12.26 -1.58
C HIS A 506 9.13 13.19 -1.69
N ASN A 507 7.93 12.75 -1.30
CA ASN A 507 6.69 13.48 -1.55
C ASN A 507 5.91 13.84 -0.27
N THR A 508 5.78 15.14 0.01
CA THR A 508 5.10 15.67 1.21
C THR A 508 3.60 15.37 1.24
N THR A 509 2.91 15.38 0.10
CA THR A 509 1.46 15.12 0.07
C THR A 509 1.19 13.63 0.28
N PHE A 510 2.03 12.76 -0.28
CA PHE A 510 2.00 11.32 -0.05
C PHE A 510 2.29 10.96 1.40
N ALA A 511 3.33 11.55 2.00
CA ALA A 511 3.62 11.42 3.43
C ALA A 511 2.44 11.89 4.30
N LYS A 512 1.80 13.01 3.95
CA LYS A 512 0.64 13.50 4.69
C LYS A 512 -0.58 12.59 4.52
N TRP A 513 -0.83 12.05 3.34
CA TRP A 513 -1.89 11.07 3.08
C TRP A 513 -1.65 9.77 3.85
N TRP A 514 -0.41 9.27 3.87
CA TRP A 514 0.00 8.11 4.67
C TRP A 514 -0.17 8.34 6.17
N SER A 515 0.09 9.55 6.68
CA SER A 515 -0.15 9.92 8.09
C SER A 515 -1.62 9.85 8.54
N LEU A 516 -2.55 9.62 7.62
CA LEU A 516 -3.99 9.48 7.87
C LEU A 516 -4.49 8.03 7.68
N GLN A 517 -3.62 7.09 7.30
CA GLN A 517 -3.99 5.68 7.10
C GLN A 517 -3.86 4.88 8.41
N GLU A 518 -4.59 3.77 8.51
CA GLU A 518 -4.43 2.79 9.59
C GLU A 518 -3.15 1.96 9.39
N ILE A 519 -2.00 2.54 9.77
CA ILE A 519 -0.69 1.87 9.68
C ILE A 519 -0.51 0.91 10.87
N ASP A 520 -0.35 -0.38 10.56
CA ASP A 520 -0.05 -1.46 11.52
C ASP A 520 0.99 -1.01 12.58
N PRO A 521 0.74 -1.21 13.90
CA PRO A 521 1.71 -0.90 14.96
C PRO A 521 3.10 -1.52 14.77
N ARG A 522 3.21 -2.64 14.05
CA ARG A 522 4.47 -3.33 13.71
C ARG A 522 5.25 -2.62 12.60
N ASN A 523 4.56 -1.97 11.67
CA ASN A 523 5.18 -1.25 10.56
C ASN A 523 5.68 0.14 11.03
N ARG A 524 6.83 0.13 11.71
CA ARG A 524 7.49 1.34 12.20
C ARG A 524 8.11 2.17 11.07
N ALA A 525 8.71 1.52 10.08
CA ALA A 525 9.46 2.20 9.00
C ALA A 525 8.62 3.25 8.25
N ILE A 526 7.35 2.97 7.93
CA ILE A 526 6.44 3.97 7.33
C ILE A 526 6.23 5.17 8.27
N LYS A 527 6.07 4.96 9.58
CA LYS A 527 5.89 6.04 10.57
C LYS A 527 7.17 6.87 10.74
N THR A 528 8.32 6.21 10.76
CA THR A 528 9.65 6.83 10.77
C THR A 528 9.87 7.71 9.53
N ALA A 529 9.52 7.21 8.33
CA ALA A 529 9.61 7.96 7.08
C ALA A 529 8.66 9.18 7.04
N ILE A 530 7.42 9.06 7.54
CA ILE A 530 6.50 10.20 7.68
C ILE A 530 7.11 11.26 8.59
N LEU A 531 7.69 10.86 9.72
CA LEU A 531 8.33 11.78 10.67
C LEU A 531 9.57 12.44 10.06
N ALA A 532 10.36 11.69 9.29
CA ALA A 532 11.50 12.21 8.54
C ALA A 532 11.05 13.32 7.59
N ARG A 533 10.02 13.04 6.77
CA ARG A 533 9.48 14.03 5.84
C ARG A 533 8.88 15.24 6.56
N SER A 534 8.29 15.07 7.74
CA SER A 534 7.83 16.18 8.59
C SER A 534 8.99 17.08 9.03
N ILE A 535 10.07 16.51 9.57
CA ILE A 535 11.28 17.25 9.97
C ILE A 535 11.87 18.00 8.76
N MET A 536 11.97 17.34 7.61
CA MET A 536 12.47 17.91 6.34
C MET A 536 11.66 19.11 5.85
N VAL A 537 10.34 19.17 6.09
CA VAL A 537 9.51 20.34 5.76
C VAL A 537 9.38 21.34 6.93
N ASN A 538 10.24 21.21 7.95
CA ASN A 538 10.31 22.05 9.15
C ASN A 538 9.14 21.90 10.14
N ASP A 539 8.37 20.80 10.06
CA ASP A 539 7.35 20.50 11.06
C ASP A 539 7.87 19.59 12.18
N LEU A 540 7.85 20.12 13.39
CA LEU A 540 8.16 19.40 14.63
C LEU A 540 6.90 19.23 15.51
N SER A 541 5.69 19.48 15.00
CA SER A 541 4.42 19.43 15.76
C SER A 541 4.20 18.10 16.48
N HIS A 542 4.60 17.00 15.84
CA HIS A 542 4.50 15.63 16.35
C HIS A 542 5.66 15.20 17.26
N ILE A 543 6.67 16.05 17.50
CA ILE A 543 7.88 15.70 18.28
C ILE A 543 7.85 16.34 19.67
N THR A 544 7.90 15.50 20.70
CA THR A 544 7.99 15.84 22.12
C THR A 544 9.22 15.17 22.75
N PRO A 545 9.66 15.56 23.97
CA PRO A 545 10.85 14.98 24.60
C PRO A 545 10.81 13.47 24.90
N SER A 546 9.64 12.83 24.82
CA SER A 546 9.46 11.40 25.11
C SER A 546 8.54 10.67 24.13
N SER A 547 8.14 11.30 23.03
CA SER A 547 7.32 10.70 21.97
C SER A 547 7.61 11.40 20.63
N PRO A 548 7.87 10.66 19.54
CA PRO A 548 7.92 9.18 19.44
C PRO A 548 9.05 8.54 20.26
N GLY A 549 9.12 7.21 20.34
CA GLY A 549 10.19 6.49 21.03
C GLY A 549 11.58 6.75 20.43
N LYS A 550 12.67 6.27 21.07
CA LYS A 550 14.03 6.39 20.49
C LYS A 550 14.10 5.68 19.13
N TYR A 551 13.63 4.43 19.08
CA TYR A 551 13.56 3.56 17.90
C TYR A 551 12.41 3.91 16.92
N GLU A 552 11.86 5.12 17.03
CA GLU A 552 10.85 5.68 16.12
C GLU A 552 11.30 7.05 15.58
N MET A 553 12.52 7.49 15.91
CA MET A 553 13.12 8.69 15.32
C MET A 553 13.90 8.32 14.07
N PRO A 554 13.73 9.06 12.96
CA PRO A 554 14.42 8.77 11.71
C PRO A 554 15.92 9.04 11.79
N ALA A 555 16.69 8.15 11.17
CA ALA A 555 18.09 8.36 10.85
C ALA A 555 18.26 9.47 9.80
N MET A 556 17.65 9.29 8.63
CA MET A 556 17.72 10.23 7.52
C MET A 556 16.79 11.43 7.76
N ILE A 557 17.35 12.62 7.96
CA ILE A 557 16.57 13.86 8.14
C ILE A 557 16.99 15.02 7.22
N TRP A 558 17.86 14.77 6.23
CA TRP A 558 18.45 15.81 5.37
C TRP A 558 18.42 15.51 3.86
N TRP A 559 17.69 14.48 3.42
CA TRP A 559 17.55 14.10 2.02
C TRP A 559 16.14 13.59 1.72
N PRO A 560 15.49 14.02 0.62
CA PRO A 560 15.96 14.92 -0.43
C PRO A 560 15.86 16.42 -0.10
N LEU A 561 15.38 16.78 1.10
CA LEU A 561 15.29 18.17 1.57
C LEU A 561 16.07 18.35 2.89
N ILE A 562 16.73 19.49 3.02
CA ILE A 562 17.49 19.86 4.23
C ILE A 562 16.60 20.78 5.11
N PRO A 563 16.35 20.44 6.40
CA PRO A 563 15.64 21.31 7.33
C PRO A 563 16.45 22.56 7.66
N ALA A 564 15.77 23.68 7.96
CA ALA A 564 16.41 24.91 8.37
C ALA A 564 17.19 24.77 9.69
N GLU A 565 18.24 25.59 9.86
CA GLU A 565 19.12 25.57 11.03
C GLU A 565 18.35 25.79 12.35
N GLU A 566 17.33 26.65 12.38
CA GLU A 566 16.48 26.86 13.55
C GLU A 566 15.62 25.64 13.90
N THR A 567 15.13 24.90 12.89
CA THR A 567 14.40 23.63 13.06
C THR A 567 15.30 22.58 13.67
N LEU A 568 16.51 22.42 13.13
CA LEU A 568 17.52 21.49 13.63
C LEU A 568 17.92 21.82 15.09
N LYS A 569 18.06 23.10 15.42
CA LYS A 569 18.37 23.58 16.77
C LYS A 569 17.23 23.30 17.76
N GLU A 570 15.98 23.53 17.36
CA GLU A 570 14.79 23.18 18.15
C GLU A 570 14.61 21.66 18.30
N LEU A 571 14.95 20.88 17.26
CA LEU A 571 14.91 19.42 17.29
C LEU A 571 15.86 18.87 18.36
N VAL A 572 17.14 19.28 18.39
CA VAL A 572 18.08 18.85 19.45
C VAL A 572 17.63 19.34 20.83
N ARG A 573 17.04 20.54 20.93
CA ARG A 573 16.48 21.05 22.20
C ARG A 573 15.32 20.20 22.73
N ARG A 574 14.56 19.52 21.87
CA ARG A 574 13.53 18.55 22.25
C ARG A 574 14.09 17.13 22.44
N ARG A 575 15.01 16.73 21.57
CA ARG A 575 15.55 15.37 21.39
C ARG A 575 17.07 15.39 21.31
N PRO A 576 17.77 15.48 22.46
CA PRO A 576 19.23 15.40 22.52
C PRO A 576 19.80 14.08 21.98
N ASP A 577 18.97 13.03 21.89
CA ASP A 577 19.28 11.74 21.27
C ASP A 577 19.43 11.81 19.74
N MET A 578 18.89 12.84 19.07
CA MET A 578 19.07 13.05 17.62
C MET A 578 20.31 13.89 17.24
N LYS A 579 21.26 14.08 18.18
CA LYS A 579 22.43 14.94 17.97
C LYS A 579 23.30 14.51 16.77
N LEU A 580 23.39 13.21 16.48
CA LEU A 580 24.17 12.68 15.35
C LEU A 580 23.51 13.04 14.01
N GLN A 581 22.23 12.72 13.87
CA GLN A 581 21.42 12.99 12.68
C GLN A 581 21.39 14.49 12.36
N VAL A 582 21.28 15.33 13.39
CA VAL A 582 21.34 16.79 13.21
C VAL A 582 22.74 17.28 12.84
N ALA A 583 23.82 16.69 13.37
CA ALA A 583 25.17 17.02 12.94
C ALA A 583 25.43 16.60 11.47
N MET A 584 24.91 15.45 11.01
CA MET A 584 24.95 15.04 9.61
C MET A 584 24.16 15.99 8.70
N ALA A 585 23.00 16.48 9.16
CA ALA A 585 22.23 17.53 8.48
C ALA A 585 22.98 18.88 8.43
N CYS A 586 23.76 19.23 9.46
CA CYS A 586 24.60 20.43 9.45
C CYS A 586 25.72 20.35 8.39
N ILE A 587 26.32 19.17 8.19
CA ILE A 587 27.28 18.96 7.09
C ILE A 587 26.58 19.13 5.74
N ALA A 588 25.36 18.58 5.57
CA ALA A 588 24.59 18.70 4.33
C ALA A 588 24.19 20.14 3.98
N GLY A 589 23.82 20.95 4.99
CA GLY A 589 23.38 22.34 4.81
C GLY A 589 24.46 23.43 4.95
N ASP A 590 25.70 23.04 5.24
CA ASP A 590 26.80 23.92 5.67
C ASP A 590 26.47 24.81 6.90
N TYR A 591 25.69 24.27 7.85
CA TYR A 591 25.26 24.96 9.08
C TYR A 591 26.34 24.97 10.16
N ARG A 592 27.38 25.79 9.95
CA ARG A 592 28.56 25.86 10.84
C ARG A 592 28.24 26.40 12.23
N VAL A 593 27.30 27.34 12.36
CA VAL A 593 26.97 27.94 13.67
C VAL A 593 26.32 26.91 14.58
N LEU A 594 25.34 26.15 14.06
CA LEU A 594 24.75 25.03 14.78
C LEU A 594 25.77 23.89 15.00
N TRP A 595 26.66 23.59 14.05
CA TRP A 595 27.74 22.61 14.27
C TRP A 595 28.65 22.98 15.45
N GLU A 596 29.06 24.25 15.54
CA GLU A 596 29.89 24.76 16.65
C GLU A 596 29.13 24.75 17.98
N ASP A 597 27.86 25.17 18.00
CA ASP A 597 26.96 25.07 19.17
C ASP A 597 26.79 23.61 19.64
N LEU A 598 26.72 22.66 18.71
CA LEU A 598 26.57 21.24 19.03
C LEU A 598 27.88 20.64 19.53
N ALA A 599 29.03 21.04 18.98
CA ALA A 599 30.35 20.44 19.24
C ALA A 599 30.28 18.89 19.25
N PRO A 600 30.01 18.24 18.10
CA PRO A 600 29.96 16.78 18.00
C PRO A 600 31.34 16.17 18.30
N GLN A 601 31.33 14.92 18.77
CA GLN A 601 32.54 14.08 18.82
C GLN A 601 32.74 13.44 17.42
N PRO A 602 33.98 13.20 16.97
CA PRO A 602 34.22 12.48 15.73
C PRO A 602 33.69 11.04 15.79
N CYS A 603 33.21 10.54 14.66
CA CYS A 603 32.79 9.16 14.42
C CYS A 603 32.76 8.88 12.91
N SER A 604 32.62 7.61 12.53
CA SER A 604 32.52 7.12 11.14
C SER A 604 31.54 7.92 10.28
N GLU A 605 30.29 8.05 10.73
CA GLU A 605 29.18 8.54 9.90
C GLU A 605 29.36 10.04 9.60
N LEU A 606 29.85 10.81 10.58
CA LEU A 606 30.20 12.23 10.40
C LEU A 606 31.43 12.41 9.50
N TRP A 607 32.38 11.49 9.56
CA TRP A 607 33.58 11.52 8.73
C TRP A 607 33.26 11.21 7.27
N ASP A 608 32.41 10.22 7.01
CA ASP A 608 32.04 9.80 5.65
C ASP A 608 31.08 10.80 4.98
N GLN A 609 30.07 11.27 5.72
CA GLN A 609 29.20 12.38 5.30
C GLN A 609 30.01 13.67 5.04
N ALA A 610 31.08 13.95 5.80
CA ALA A 610 31.96 15.10 5.57
C ALA A 610 32.93 14.90 4.40
N ARG A 611 33.47 13.70 4.18
CA ARG A 611 34.38 13.40 3.07
C ARG A 611 33.68 13.25 1.72
N GLN A 612 32.42 12.82 1.73
CA GLN A 612 31.65 12.44 0.53
C GLN A 612 32.39 11.40 -0.35
N THR A 613 33.11 10.47 0.29
CA THR A 613 33.80 9.36 -0.37
C THR A 613 32.80 8.36 -0.93
N GLU A 614 32.91 8.06 -2.23
CA GLU A 614 32.17 6.97 -2.87
C GLU A 614 32.65 5.59 -2.40
N SER A 615 31.77 4.59 -2.45
CA SER A 615 32.16 3.21 -2.20
C SER A 615 33.10 2.68 -3.31
N HIS A 616 34.23 2.14 -2.87
CA HIS A 616 35.17 1.22 -3.53
C HIS A 616 35.76 1.49 -4.94
N ASN A 617 35.13 2.22 -5.85
CA ASN A 617 35.48 2.19 -7.29
C ASN A 617 36.03 3.48 -7.91
N TRP A 618 36.01 4.63 -7.22
CA TRP A 618 36.52 5.90 -7.76
C TRP A 618 37.79 6.42 -7.06
N GLN A 619 38.55 7.27 -7.77
CA GLN A 619 39.93 7.60 -7.41
C GLN A 619 39.99 8.64 -6.27
N ASN A 620 40.18 8.13 -5.04
CA ASN A 620 40.30 8.85 -3.76
C ASN A 620 40.80 10.31 -3.86
N SER A 621 39.83 11.23 -4.00
CA SER A 621 40.03 12.67 -4.04
C SER A 621 39.23 13.29 -2.89
N PRO A 622 39.78 13.30 -1.65
CA PRO A 622 39.01 13.69 -0.47
C PRO A 622 38.55 15.15 -0.56
N ASN A 623 37.24 15.38 -0.44
CA ASN A 623 36.63 16.71 -0.51
C ASN A 623 36.93 17.50 0.77
N ARG A 624 38.12 18.10 0.87
CA ARG A 624 38.56 18.81 2.08
C ARG A 624 37.72 20.06 2.33
N ASN A 625 37.02 20.07 3.45
CA ASN A 625 36.16 21.15 3.91
C ASN A 625 36.29 21.38 5.43
N TYR A 626 35.58 22.40 5.92
CA TYR A 626 35.57 22.79 7.34
C TYR A 626 35.26 21.64 8.30
N TYR A 627 34.32 20.74 7.95
CA TYR A 627 33.92 19.62 8.81
C TYR A 627 35.01 18.56 8.88
N VAL A 628 35.68 18.24 7.76
CA VAL A 628 36.85 17.36 7.72
C VAL A 628 37.99 17.93 8.59
N ASP A 629 38.31 19.22 8.44
CA ASP A 629 39.35 19.87 9.24
C ASP A 629 39.00 19.92 10.75
N TYR A 630 37.73 20.17 11.11
CA TYR A 630 37.25 20.11 12.49
C TYR A 630 37.36 18.69 13.07
N LEU A 631 36.94 17.66 12.33
CA LEU A 631 36.95 16.26 12.80
C LEU A 631 38.39 15.77 13.00
N GLU A 632 39.30 16.08 12.07
CA GLU A 632 40.74 15.84 12.21
C GLU A 632 41.33 16.52 13.45
N GLN A 633 41.08 17.82 13.62
CA GLN A 633 41.54 18.61 14.76
C GLN A 633 41.05 17.99 16.08
N ARG A 634 39.76 17.65 16.14
CA ARG A 634 39.11 17.14 17.34
C ARG A 634 39.52 15.71 17.72
N ALA A 635 39.79 14.85 16.74
CA ALA A 635 40.32 13.51 16.98
C ALA A 635 41.75 13.56 17.56
N LYS A 636 42.60 14.44 17.01
CA LYS A 636 43.96 14.70 17.51
C LYS A 636 43.95 15.24 18.95
N GLU A 637 43.01 16.13 19.29
CA GLU A 637 42.80 16.61 20.66
C GLU A 637 42.37 15.51 21.64
N LEU A 638 41.59 14.53 21.17
CA LEU A 638 41.11 13.39 21.97
C LEU A 638 42.10 12.22 22.03
N GLY A 639 43.17 12.24 21.24
CA GLY A 639 44.18 11.18 21.17
C GLY A 639 43.65 9.88 20.58
N ARG A 640 42.75 9.94 19.59
CA ARG A 640 42.12 8.80 18.92
C ARG A 640 42.21 8.93 17.41
N ASP A 641 42.18 7.81 16.70
CA ASP A 641 41.81 7.82 15.28
C ASP A 641 40.29 8.05 15.14
N ILE A 642 39.86 8.53 13.98
CA ILE A 642 38.45 8.69 13.61
C ILE A 642 37.88 7.33 13.18
N VAL A 643 38.69 6.51 12.51
CA VAL A 643 38.30 5.19 11.99
C VAL A 643 38.09 4.17 13.13
N ASP A 644 38.75 4.36 14.27
CA ASP A 644 38.62 3.50 15.46
C ASP A 644 37.34 3.76 16.28
N MET A 645 36.41 4.60 15.81
CA MET A 645 35.17 4.96 16.52
C MET A 645 33.89 4.66 15.71
N PRO A 646 33.61 3.39 15.39
CA PRO A 646 32.33 2.97 14.81
C PRO A 646 31.18 3.25 15.79
N THR A 647 29.99 3.54 15.27
CA THR A 647 28.77 3.64 16.09
C THR A 647 27.74 2.59 15.68
N ASN A 648 26.97 2.08 16.63
CA ASN A 648 25.83 1.21 16.35
C ASN A 648 24.61 2.07 15.96
N SER A 649 24.74 2.90 14.92
CA SER A 649 23.70 3.83 14.47
C SER A 649 23.15 3.46 13.11
N GLU A 650 21.84 3.60 12.93
CA GLU A 650 21.09 3.46 11.68
C GLU A 650 21.45 4.56 10.64
N CYS A 651 22.66 5.15 10.72
CA CYS A 651 23.11 6.31 9.94
C CYS A 651 24.40 6.04 9.15
N GLU A 652 24.93 4.82 9.19
CA GLU A 652 26.12 4.40 8.43
C GLU A 652 25.82 4.49 6.92
N ASP A 653 24.83 3.74 6.44
CA ASP A 653 24.28 3.77 5.07
C ASP A 653 23.87 5.18 4.64
N ALA A 654 23.37 6.01 5.57
CA ALA A 654 22.94 7.39 5.30
C ALA A 654 24.09 8.33 4.89
N ALA A 655 25.36 7.95 5.06
CA ALA A 655 26.54 8.76 4.72
C ALA A 655 26.94 8.72 3.22
N VAL A 656 26.40 7.80 2.41
CA VAL A 656 26.77 7.65 0.99
C VAL A 656 26.58 8.93 0.17
N ARG A 657 27.49 9.25 -0.76
CA ARG A 657 27.41 10.51 -1.54
C ARG A 657 26.21 10.54 -2.48
N ASP A 658 26.03 9.49 -3.27
CA ASP A 658 24.84 9.31 -4.11
C ASP A 658 23.82 8.48 -3.34
N LYS A 659 22.60 9.01 -3.21
CA LYS A 659 21.49 8.45 -2.42
C LYS A 659 20.34 7.98 -3.31
N GLU A 660 20.42 8.18 -4.62
CA GLU A 660 19.45 7.71 -5.61
C GLU A 660 20.23 7.25 -6.87
N PRO A 661 21.10 6.23 -6.75
CA PRO A 661 22.12 5.95 -7.75
C PRO A 661 21.52 5.58 -9.11
N THR A 662 21.90 6.36 -10.13
CA THR A 662 21.42 6.19 -11.52
C THR A 662 22.21 5.12 -12.28
N THR A 663 21.58 4.50 -13.29
CA THR A 663 22.22 3.50 -14.16
C THR A 663 22.46 4.01 -15.58
N ARG A 664 23.45 3.41 -16.27
CA ARG A 664 23.61 3.47 -17.74
C ARG A 664 23.24 2.15 -18.42
N TRP A 665 22.78 1.16 -17.68
CA TRP A 665 22.29 -0.11 -18.20
C TRP A 665 20.80 0.02 -18.51
N LEU A 666 20.46 -0.03 -19.80
CA LEU A 666 19.09 -0.08 -20.27
C LEU A 666 18.66 -1.55 -20.35
N ASP A 667 17.81 -1.96 -19.42
CA ASP A 667 17.22 -3.30 -19.41
C ASP A 667 16.34 -3.54 -20.66
N PRO A 668 16.17 -4.81 -21.09
CA PRO A 668 15.34 -5.13 -22.26
C PRO A 668 13.84 -4.92 -22.01
N VAL A 669 13.40 -4.98 -20.75
CA VAL A 669 11.99 -5.10 -20.33
C VAL A 669 11.74 -4.40 -19.00
N ILE A 670 10.47 -4.19 -18.64
CA ILE A 670 10.06 -3.91 -17.25
C ILE A 670 9.24 -5.10 -16.75
N CYS A 671 9.66 -5.68 -15.62
CA CYS A 671 9.02 -6.81 -14.95
C CYS A 671 8.68 -6.46 -13.50
N GLY A 672 7.53 -6.90 -13.01
CA GLY A 672 7.09 -6.72 -11.62
C GLY A 672 7.24 -8.00 -10.81
N HIS A 673 8.48 -8.45 -10.60
CA HIS A 673 8.79 -9.60 -9.73
C HIS A 673 9.32 -9.13 -8.37
N ASP A 674 9.32 -10.01 -7.37
CA ASP A 674 10.06 -9.82 -6.12
C ASP A 674 11.50 -9.34 -6.40
N TYR A 675 11.93 -8.28 -5.71
CA TYR A 675 13.21 -7.58 -5.85
C TYR A 675 13.44 -6.78 -7.14
N ALA A 676 12.44 -6.59 -8.01
CA ALA A 676 12.58 -5.85 -9.27
C ALA A 676 12.90 -4.34 -9.10
N LEU A 677 12.74 -3.78 -7.90
CA LEU A 677 13.23 -2.44 -7.53
C LEU A 677 14.35 -2.48 -6.47
N MET A 678 14.62 -3.62 -5.84
CA MET A 678 15.42 -3.68 -4.60
C MET A 678 16.80 -4.34 -4.75
N ASP A 679 17.14 -4.85 -5.94
CA ASP A 679 18.40 -5.59 -6.22
C ASP A 679 19.49 -4.73 -6.90
N SER A 680 19.52 -3.41 -6.66
CA SER A 680 20.42 -2.47 -7.37
C SER A 680 21.30 -1.56 -6.50
N ASN A 681 21.26 -1.69 -5.17
CA ASN A 681 22.25 -1.08 -4.27
C ASN A 681 22.70 -2.09 -3.18
N PRO A 682 23.86 -2.77 -3.34
CA PRO A 682 24.35 -3.75 -2.35
C PRO A 682 24.95 -3.10 -1.09
N ASP A 683 25.12 -1.78 -1.09
CA ASP A 683 25.84 -1.00 -0.08
C ASP A 683 24.91 -0.36 0.99
N GLY A 684 23.67 -0.84 1.15
CA GLY A 684 22.77 -0.47 2.26
C GLY A 684 21.48 0.29 1.89
N ASP A 685 20.72 0.66 2.92
CA ASP A 685 19.42 1.36 2.87
C ASP A 685 19.52 2.76 3.51
N VAL A 686 19.49 3.81 2.70
CA VAL A 686 19.62 5.21 3.18
C VAL A 686 18.39 5.71 3.94
N TYR A 687 17.30 4.93 4.02
CA TYR A 687 15.99 5.36 4.50
C TYR A 687 15.50 4.62 5.75
N SER A 688 15.84 3.33 5.93
CA SER A 688 15.61 2.57 7.17
C SER A 688 16.38 1.24 7.20
N VAL A 689 15.77 0.14 7.67
CA VAL A 689 16.29 -1.22 7.56
C VAL A 689 15.26 -2.03 6.77
N GLY A 690 15.65 -2.50 5.59
CA GLY A 690 14.79 -3.27 4.68
C GLY A 690 15.29 -3.36 3.24
N GLY A 691 16.20 -2.46 2.86
CA GLY A 691 16.73 -2.35 1.49
C GLY A 691 16.10 -1.17 0.77
N GLN A 692 16.89 -0.44 -0.01
CA GLN A 692 16.40 0.73 -0.74
C GLN A 692 15.75 0.33 -2.06
N ALA A 693 14.48 0.71 -2.25
CA ALA A 693 13.86 0.69 -3.57
C ALA A 693 14.51 1.76 -4.48
N ASN A 694 14.94 1.33 -5.67
CA ASN A 694 15.55 2.15 -6.71
C ASN A 694 14.95 1.75 -8.07
N ALA A 695 14.32 2.70 -8.76
CA ALA A 695 13.68 2.48 -10.06
C ALA A 695 14.51 2.98 -11.25
N ALA A 696 15.80 3.28 -11.08
CA ALA A 696 16.61 3.98 -12.09
C ALA A 696 16.68 3.26 -13.45
N SER A 697 16.62 1.92 -13.50
CA SER A 697 16.56 1.22 -14.81
C SER A 697 15.18 1.33 -15.46
N TRP A 698 14.10 1.34 -14.68
CA TRP A 698 12.75 1.62 -15.19
C TRP A 698 12.61 3.08 -15.63
N GLU A 699 13.16 4.04 -14.88
CA GLU A 699 13.20 5.45 -15.26
C GLU A 699 14.01 5.65 -16.56
N LEU A 700 15.18 5.01 -16.68
CA LEU A 700 15.97 5.03 -17.91
C LEU A 700 15.22 4.40 -19.08
N PHE A 701 14.50 3.30 -18.86
CA PHE A 701 13.67 2.64 -19.86
C PHE A 701 12.48 3.52 -20.29
N ILE A 702 11.80 4.16 -19.34
CA ILE A 702 10.70 5.11 -19.57
C ILE A 702 11.18 6.34 -20.36
N CYS A 703 12.39 6.84 -20.09
CA CYS A 703 13.00 7.95 -20.83
C CYS A 703 13.60 7.56 -22.20
N SER A 704 13.94 6.28 -22.40
CA SER A 704 14.56 5.79 -23.64
C SER A 704 13.57 5.76 -24.81
N SER A 705 14.07 6.01 -26.03
CA SER A 705 13.28 5.94 -27.25
C SER A 705 12.88 4.50 -27.60
N GLU A 706 11.83 4.35 -28.42
CA GLU A 706 11.37 3.04 -28.90
C GLU A 706 12.49 2.25 -29.60
N GLU A 707 13.34 2.92 -30.36
CA GLU A 707 14.50 2.29 -31.02
C GLU A 707 15.55 1.79 -30.01
N MET A 708 15.85 2.56 -28.96
CA MET A 708 16.80 2.10 -27.93
C MET A 708 16.22 0.94 -27.11
N ARG A 709 14.91 0.94 -26.81
CA ARG A 709 14.22 -0.20 -26.21
C ARG A 709 14.20 -1.43 -27.13
N ARG A 710 14.06 -1.23 -28.45
CA ARG A 710 14.10 -2.31 -29.45
C ARG A 710 15.49 -2.95 -29.49
N LEU A 711 16.54 -2.15 -29.55
CA LEU A 711 17.93 -2.63 -29.50
C LEU A 711 18.23 -3.34 -28.18
N ALA A 712 17.81 -2.79 -27.04
CA ALA A 712 17.98 -3.46 -25.74
C ALA A 712 17.27 -4.84 -25.70
N ARG A 713 16.09 -5.00 -26.31
CA ARG A 713 15.43 -6.31 -26.45
C ARG A 713 16.20 -7.28 -27.37
N GLU A 714 16.72 -6.77 -28.48
CA GLU A 714 17.46 -7.55 -29.47
C GLU A 714 18.83 -8.02 -28.95
N GLU A 715 19.45 -7.26 -28.04
CA GLU A 715 20.77 -7.54 -27.44
C GLU A 715 20.70 -8.11 -26.01
N ASN A 716 19.51 -8.24 -25.42
CA ASN A 716 19.26 -8.68 -24.04
C ASN A 716 19.90 -7.75 -22.97
N GLY A 717 19.61 -6.45 -23.10
CA GLY A 717 20.12 -5.36 -22.28
C GLY A 717 21.30 -4.65 -22.92
N LEU A 718 21.35 -3.33 -22.79
CA LEU A 718 22.31 -2.46 -23.50
C LEU A 718 22.94 -1.44 -22.57
N ARG A 719 24.27 -1.32 -22.59
CA ARG A 719 25.00 -0.28 -21.86
C ARG A 719 25.11 0.99 -22.70
N LEU A 720 24.47 2.07 -22.26
CA LEU A 720 24.44 3.33 -22.99
C LEU A 720 25.77 4.08 -22.89
N TYR A 721 26.28 4.55 -24.03
CA TYR A 721 27.50 5.37 -24.17
C TYR A 721 28.80 4.66 -23.78
N ASP A 722 28.88 3.34 -23.99
CA ASP A 722 30.15 2.65 -24.18
C ASP A 722 30.41 2.54 -25.71
N ASP A 723 31.65 2.83 -26.14
CA ASP A 723 32.09 2.86 -27.56
C ASP A 723 32.57 1.49 -28.10
#